data_AF-A0A662AAT8-F1
#
_entry.id   AF-A0A662AAT8-F1
#
_cell.length_a   1.000
_cell.length_b   1.000
_cell.length_c   1.000
_cell.angle_alpha   90.00
_cell.angle_beta   90.00
_cell.angle_gamma   90.00
#
_symmetry.space_group_name_H-M   'P 1'
#
loop_
_entity.id
_entity.type
_entity.pdbx_description
1 polymer ?
#
loop_
_entity_poly.entity_id
_entity_poly.type
_entity_poly.pdbx_seq_one_letter_code
_entity_poly.pdbx_strand_id
1 'polypeptide(L)'
;MHKKKLFLFFALVLLAGIIFYAFAINKFRDNCAFSLNTELNIPANKNDQPSVSYNKISLISGKKYLLEAEYSWQGNPAQHEQFYFDLYIPGKWDKSKYNFIPPDSKCKEGNHSFSKSFLLTAPETSMFFRVVNTSNGNVKIKNLKIIVLSELNNQIMLINNFLSYKNLSIFIIIIYFLYIIFYKKIHFLFNLFFILGLNSLFLTLLNINFLLQILILILFLIFSWIGLILLGNMRKKIPDTIMLLCISVIIGMMVFTIFNFVFLHFNNSIASRIFNFIFFFTIVLSAVLFKNKMFSKINISISKPNILLILFVSFILSATTNYGFLNKQNSHKLKTHFNLTQINELDWGWNADKLYHINKSVISLNKTGFPEKELSHRGIQILLISISRLIIPFNTDAIIITTTQIYKIICFILYFVLLYSFAFIGKYFFSLSKNYVSLIIISIPFFNAINYPLFTVTHSAYLGSFSAGASMFHNATQFFSITIGITGIILIIFAHKKMKRAFIYGCFIIACSFFFKPSFYALVVPVIFIFYTLSKNIKLPDKLFGFSLLLITPLFWNIYPKYFSIKTLKTPVEISPFELLFNYASQRFPSEIYNNKFIFASMILILSFAIFIPILINFIITKSKSWNSLISLNKIKNIFNFYFTEIFFATIFISGTLIKLLLIENNSRRLHGNFEWFGSIGYILFIPVMIKLISKIKIVPILIFTFVILFLHLWGGALHLYLFTFKEAL
;
A
#
# COMPACT_ATOMS: atom_id res chain seq x y z
N MET A 1 10.11 21.83 27.19
CA MET A 1 8.72 21.78 26.69
C MET A 1 8.49 20.92 25.43
N HIS A 2 9.32 20.97 24.37
CA HIS A 2 9.04 20.29 23.09
C HIS A 2 9.02 18.74 23.10
N LYS A 3 9.71 18.06 24.02
CA LYS A 3 9.70 16.59 24.13
C LYS A 3 8.33 16.04 24.59
N LYS A 4 7.65 16.73 25.52
CA LYS A 4 6.33 16.34 26.04
C LYS A 4 5.22 16.46 24.98
N LYS A 5 5.27 17.49 24.12
CA LYS A 5 4.30 17.68 23.02
C LYS A 5 4.42 16.62 21.92
N LEU A 6 5.64 16.17 21.60
CA LEU A 6 5.86 15.11 20.62
C LEU A 6 5.41 13.74 21.16
N PHE A 7 5.67 13.46 22.44
CA PHE A 7 5.16 12.26 23.11
C PHE A 7 3.61 12.25 23.15
N LEU A 8 2.98 13.40 23.45
CA LEU A 8 1.52 13.54 23.41
C LEU A 8 0.96 13.30 22.01
N PHE A 9 1.62 13.79 20.96
CA PHE A 9 1.24 13.51 19.57
C PHE A 9 1.33 12.01 19.23
N PHE A 10 2.44 11.33 19.60
CA PHE A 10 2.57 9.88 19.39
C PHE A 10 1.58 9.07 20.22
N ALA A 11 1.31 9.48 21.46
CA ALA A 11 0.30 8.86 22.31
C ALA A 11 -1.11 9.04 21.72
N LEU A 12 -1.43 10.21 21.15
CA LEU A 12 -2.69 10.48 20.47
C LEU A 12 -2.83 9.67 19.17
N VAL A 13 -1.75 9.49 18.40
CA VAL A 13 -1.76 8.65 17.19
C VAL A 13 -1.89 7.16 17.55
N LEU A 14 -1.21 6.69 18.59
CA LEU A 14 -1.34 5.32 19.09
C LEU A 14 -2.74 5.05 19.65
N LEU A 15 -3.26 5.99 20.45
CA LEU A 15 -4.62 5.95 21.00
C LEU A 15 -5.65 5.99 19.87
N ALA A 16 -5.46 6.83 18.84
CA ALA A 16 -6.32 6.84 17.66
C ALA A 16 -6.27 5.50 16.90
N GLY A 17 -5.11 4.85 16.82
CA GLY A 17 -4.97 3.51 16.23
C GLY A 17 -5.65 2.41 17.05
N ILE A 18 -5.53 2.45 18.38
CA ILE A 18 -6.21 1.51 19.30
C ILE A 18 -7.72 1.74 19.28
N ILE A 19 -8.17 3.00 19.29
CA ILE A 19 -9.58 3.36 19.14
C ILE A 19 -10.07 2.90 17.76
N PHE A 20 -9.31 3.11 16.67
CA PHE A 20 -9.68 2.60 15.35
C PHE A 20 -9.83 1.08 15.31
N TYR A 21 -8.91 0.36 15.97
CA TYR A 21 -8.95 -1.09 16.10
C TYR A 21 -10.14 -1.56 16.95
N ALA A 22 -10.41 -0.90 18.08
CA ALA A 22 -11.57 -1.18 18.93
C ALA A 22 -12.90 -0.83 18.25
N PHE A 23 -12.96 0.27 17.47
CA PHE A 23 -14.12 0.66 16.68
C PHE A 23 -14.35 -0.29 15.51
N ALA A 24 -13.28 -0.81 14.89
CA ALA A 24 -13.38 -1.87 13.90
C ALA A 24 -13.95 -3.14 14.53
N ILE A 25 -13.43 -3.57 15.68
CA ILE A 25 -13.94 -4.73 16.42
C ILE A 25 -15.42 -4.55 16.80
N ASN A 26 -15.82 -3.38 17.31
CA ASN A 26 -17.22 -3.11 17.69
C ASN A 26 -18.14 -3.04 16.46
N LYS A 27 -17.74 -2.34 15.40
CA LYS A 27 -18.56 -2.19 14.19
C LYS A 27 -18.75 -3.52 13.44
N PHE A 28 -17.84 -4.48 13.58
CA PHE A 28 -17.98 -5.82 13.01
C PHE A 28 -18.70 -6.82 13.94
N ARG A 29 -18.86 -6.49 15.23
CA ARG A 29 -19.68 -7.25 16.18
C ARG A 29 -21.18 -7.18 15.88
N ASP A 30 -21.60 -6.15 15.14
CA ASP A 30 -23.00 -5.86 14.82
C ASP A 30 -23.52 -6.51 13.52
N ASN A 31 -22.77 -7.42 12.89
CA ASN A 31 -23.26 -8.22 11.75
C ASN A 31 -24.16 -9.39 12.21
N CYS A 32 -25.16 -9.07 13.04
CA CYS A 32 -26.21 -10.01 13.43
C CYS A 32 -27.28 -9.99 12.34
N ALA A 33 -27.48 -11.12 11.65
CA ALA A 33 -28.55 -11.22 10.65
C ALA A 33 -29.94 -11.29 11.33
N PHE A 34 -29.98 -11.80 12.57
CA PHE A 34 -31.16 -11.89 13.40
C PHE A 34 -30.76 -12.03 14.87
N SER A 35 -31.39 -11.27 15.76
CA SER A 35 -31.26 -11.47 17.21
C SER A 35 -32.61 -11.29 17.87
N LEU A 36 -32.93 -12.21 18.78
CA LEU A 36 -34.10 -12.16 19.61
C LEU A 36 -33.66 -12.26 21.08
N ASN A 37 -33.80 -11.15 21.80
CA ASN A 37 -33.42 -11.01 23.22
C ASN A 37 -34.65 -11.00 24.15
N THR A 38 -35.82 -11.36 23.65
CA THR A 38 -37.05 -11.45 24.44
C THR A 38 -37.22 -12.87 24.94
N GLU A 39 -37.48 -13.04 26.24
CA GLU A 39 -37.78 -14.34 26.82
C GLU A 39 -39.07 -14.90 26.22
N LEU A 40 -39.01 -16.12 25.66
CA LEU A 40 -40.15 -16.77 25.04
C LEU A 40 -40.41 -18.13 25.67
N ASN A 41 -41.62 -18.26 26.22
CA ASN A 41 -42.12 -19.50 26.79
C ASN A 41 -42.85 -20.28 25.70
N ILE A 42 -42.35 -21.48 25.41
CA ILE A 42 -42.97 -22.44 24.49
C ILE A 42 -43.55 -23.56 25.35
N PRO A 43 -44.87 -23.55 25.60
CA PRO A 43 -45.50 -24.50 26.50
C PRO A 43 -45.44 -25.93 25.94
N ALA A 44 -45.46 -26.91 26.84
CA ALA A 44 -45.54 -28.33 26.52
C ALA A 44 -46.81 -28.61 25.70
N ASN A 45 -46.64 -29.35 24.60
CA ASN A 45 -47.78 -29.65 23.75
C ASN A 45 -48.49 -30.91 24.18
N LYS A 46 -49.82 -30.87 24.33
CA LYS A 46 -50.60 -32.10 24.47
C LYS A 46 -51.39 -32.48 23.22
N ASN A 47 -51.70 -31.59 22.27
CA ASN A 47 -52.52 -31.98 21.11
C ASN A 47 -52.41 -31.15 19.80
N ASP A 48 -51.63 -30.05 19.66
CA ASP A 48 -51.43 -29.39 18.35
C ASP A 48 -50.16 -28.52 18.31
N GLN A 49 -49.32 -28.67 17.26
CA GLN A 49 -47.93 -28.18 17.19
C GLN A 49 -47.71 -26.75 17.76
N PRO A 50 -47.06 -26.54 18.93
CA PRO A 50 -46.77 -25.21 19.44
C PRO A 50 -45.45 -24.80 18.82
N SER A 51 -45.56 -24.30 17.60
CA SER A 51 -44.43 -23.70 16.92
C SER A 51 -44.53 -22.19 17.05
N VAL A 52 -43.45 -21.55 17.51
CA VAL A 52 -43.33 -20.09 17.46
C VAL A 52 -42.57 -19.75 16.19
N SER A 53 -43.27 -19.13 15.25
CA SER A 53 -42.71 -18.68 13.97
C SER A 53 -42.39 -17.19 14.03
N TYR A 54 -41.21 -16.81 13.55
CA TYR A 54 -40.75 -15.43 13.49
C TYR A 54 -40.80 -14.93 12.05
N ASN A 55 -41.04 -13.61 11.94
CA ASN A 55 -41.14 -12.91 10.66
C ASN A 55 -39.92 -13.14 9.75
N LYS A 56 -40.18 -12.94 8.46
CA LYS A 56 -39.24 -12.88 7.33
C LYS A 56 -37.83 -12.40 7.72
N ILE A 57 -36.89 -13.34 7.74
CA ILE A 57 -35.44 -13.13 7.89
C ILE A 57 -34.83 -13.08 6.50
N SER A 58 -34.09 -12.01 6.20
CA SER A 58 -33.31 -11.86 4.97
C SER A 58 -31.91 -12.46 5.17
N LEU A 59 -31.71 -13.69 4.70
CA LEU A 59 -30.40 -14.34 4.66
C LEU A 59 -29.86 -14.36 3.22
N ILE A 60 -28.54 -14.24 3.06
CA ILE A 60 -27.86 -14.14 1.78
C ILE A 60 -27.30 -15.51 1.41
N SER A 61 -27.63 -15.98 0.21
CA SER A 61 -27.14 -17.25 -0.33
C SER A 61 -25.60 -17.28 -0.40
N GLY A 62 -25.01 -18.44 -0.14
CA GLY A 62 -23.56 -18.66 -0.18
C GLY A 62 -22.79 -18.17 1.05
N LYS A 63 -23.45 -17.59 2.06
CA LYS A 63 -22.81 -17.20 3.33
C LYS A 63 -22.92 -18.29 4.40
N LYS A 64 -21.89 -18.37 5.25
CA LYS A 64 -21.88 -19.24 6.44
C LYS A 64 -22.50 -18.46 7.62
N TYR A 65 -23.31 -19.13 8.41
CA TYR A 65 -24.02 -18.57 9.55
C TYR A 65 -23.74 -19.40 10.80
N LEU A 66 -23.83 -18.78 11.98
CA LEU A 66 -23.81 -19.41 13.29
C LEU A 66 -25.16 -19.15 13.97
N LEU A 67 -25.90 -20.22 14.25
CA LEU A 67 -27.06 -20.17 15.12
C LEU A 67 -26.60 -20.38 16.57
N GLU A 68 -26.91 -19.46 17.46
CA GLU A 68 -26.70 -19.56 18.91
C GLU A 68 -28.04 -19.44 19.63
N ALA A 69 -28.30 -20.32 20.59
CA ALA A 69 -29.50 -20.29 21.41
C ALA A 69 -29.17 -20.60 22.88
N GLU A 70 -29.73 -19.82 23.80
CA GLU A 70 -29.77 -20.11 25.23
C GLU A 70 -31.22 -20.38 25.62
N TYR A 71 -31.48 -21.51 26.27
CA TYR A 71 -32.82 -21.91 26.66
C TYR A 71 -32.82 -22.65 27.99
N SER A 72 -33.94 -22.66 28.70
CA SER A 72 -34.15 -23.47 29.90
C SER A 72 -35.27 -24.47 29.69
N TRP A 73 -35.08 -25.68 30.22
CA TRP A 73 -36.02 -26.79 30.12
C TRP A 73 -36.62 -27.12 31.48
N GLN A 74 -37.94 -27.31 31.53
CA GLN A 74 -38.67 -27.79 32.71
C GLN A 74 -39.61 -28.94 32.33
N GLY A 75 -39.52 -30.08 33.02
CA GLY A 75 -40.32 -31.29 32.75
C GLY A 75 -39.52 -32.45 32.11
N ASN A 76 -40.23 -33.48 31.66
CA ASN A 76 -39.59 -34.71 31.13
C ASN A 76 -38.69 -34.41 29.92
N PRO A 77 -37.55 -35.09 29.77
CA PRO A 77 -36.64 -34.90 28.64
C PRO A 77 -37.35 -35.19 27.31
N ALA A 78 -37.06 -34.38 26.29
CA ALA A 78 -37.48 -34.69 24.94
C ALA A 78 -36.85 -36.02 24.45
N GLN A 79 -37.61 -36.80 23.68
CA GLN A 79 -37.03 -37.81 22.81
C GLN A 79 -36.39 -37.11 21.59
N HIS A 80 -35.47 -37.79 20.90
CA HIS A 80 -34.82 -37.26 19.69
C HIS A 80 -35.89 -36.70 18.72
N GLU A 81 -35.65 -35.52 18.15
CA GLU A 81 -36.57 -34.77 17.26
C GLU A 81 -37.79 -34.08 17.89
N GLN A 82 -37.99 -34.15 19.20
CA GLN A 82 -39.12 -33.45 19.84
C GLN A 82 -38.87 -31.96 20.15
N PHE A 83 -37.63 -31.48 20.01
CA PHE A 83 -37.29 -30.06 20.10
C PHE A 83 -36.22 -29.69 19.06
N TYR A 84 -36.51 -28.73 18.19
CA TYR A 84 -35.58 -28.29 17.15
C TYR A 84 -35.84 -26.85 16.69
N PHE A 85 -34.82 -26.27 16.06
CA PHE A 85 -34.89 -25.00 15.35
C PHE A 85 -34.94 -25.26 13.84
N ASP A 86 -35.84 -24.58 13.13
CA ASP A 86 -36.08 -24.79 11.71
C ASP A 86 -36.03 -23.46 10.94
N LEU A 87 -35.35 -23.47 9.81
CA LEU A 87 -35.34 -22.40 8.82
C LEU A 87 -36.05 -22.91 7.55
N TYR A 88 -37.20 -22.31 7.23
CA TYR A 88 -38.06 -22.78 6.16
C TYR A 88 -38.57 -21.64 5.26
N ILE A 89 -39.09 -22.00 4.08
CA ILE A 89 -39.74 -21.07 3.14
C ILE A 89 -41.23 -21.47 3.05
N PRO A 90 -42.17 -20.58 3.41
CA PRO A 90 -43.60 -20.89 3.37
C PRO A 90 -44.05 -21.33 1.97
N GLY A 91 -44.92 -22.34 1.91
CA GLY A 91 -45.48 -22.85 0.65
C GLY A 91 -44.53 -23.69 -0.20
N LYS A 92 -43.26 -23.86 0.20
CA LYS A 92 -42.35 -24.84 -0.38
C LYS A 92 -42.21 -26.01 0.59
N TRP A 93 -42.51 -27.22 0.10
CA TRP A 93 -42.26 -28.44 0.88
C TRP A 93 -40.75 -28.67 0.94
N ASP A 94 -40.12 -28.09 1.95
CA ASP A 94 -38.71 -28.32 2.22
C ASP A 94 -38.61 -29.35 3.34
N LYS A 95 -38.17 -30.58 3.01
CA LYS A 95 -37.61 -31.50 4.02
C LYS A 95 -36.27 -30.89 4.43
N SER A 96 -36.32 -29.82 5.22
CA SER A 96 -35.27 -28.79 5.26
C SER A 96 -33.93 -29.37 5.73
N LYS A 97 -32.87 -29.11 4.94
CA LYS A 97 -31.46 -29.35 5.31
C LYS A 97 -30.98 -28.45 6.47
N TYR A 98 -31.87 -27.68 7.09
CA TYR A 98 -31.60 -26.68 8.13
C TYR A 98 -32.45 -26.89 9.39
N ASN A 99 -32.73 -28.16 9.71
CA ASN A 99 -33.20 -28.55 11.04
C ASN A 99 -32.01 -28.67 11.99
N PHE A 100 -32.01 -27.85 13.03
CA PHE A 100 -30.98 -27.84 14.04
C PHE A 100 -31.53 -28.43 15.33
N ILE A 101 -31.17 -29.70 15.55
CA ILE A 101 -31.52 -30.44 16.77
C ILE A 101 -30.38 -30.22 17.77
N PRO A 102 -30.63 -29.62 18.95
CA PRO A 102 -29.62 -29.55 20.00
C PRO A 102 -29.17 -30.97 20.40
N PRO A 103 -27.86 -31.25 20.49
CA PRO A 103 -27.35 -32.58 20.86
C PRO A 103 -27.78 -32.99 22.28
N ASP A 104 -28.13 -32.00 23.09
CA ASP A 104 -28.65 -32.07 24.45
C ASP A 104 -30.18 -32.29 24.49
N SER A 105 -30.82 -32.71 23.40
CA SER A 105 -32.27 -32.98 23.39
C SER A 105 -32.70 -34.06 24.39
N LYS A 106 -31.76 -34.82 24.97
CA LYS A 106 -31.97 -35.80 26.06
C LYS A 106 -31.82 -35.21 27.47
N CYS A 107 -31.81 -33.88 27.64
CA CYS A 107 -31.37 -33.27 28.89
C CYS A 107 -32.39 -33.24 30.04
N LYS A 108 -31.81 -33.29 31.25
CA LYS A 108 -32.44 -33.02 32.54
C LYS A 108 -32.83 -31.53 32.65
N GLU A 109 -33.77 -31.25 33.54
CA GLU A 109 -34.23 -29.91 33.91
C GLU A 109 -33.05 -28.95 34.19
N GLY A 110 -33.06 -27.75 33.59
CA GLY A 110 -31.95 -26.80 33.71
C GLY A 110 -31.77 -25.81 32.56
N ASN A 111 -30.70 -25.02 32.61
CA ASN A 111 -30.30 -24.06 31.57
C ASN A 111 -29.33 -24.72 30.58
N HIS A 112 -29.52 -24.46 29.29
CA HIS A 112 -28.80 -25.07 28.19
C HIS A 112 -28.37 -24.02 27.16
N SER A 113 -27.30 -24.32 26.43
CA SER A 113 -26.77 -23.48 25.36
C SER A 113 -26.47 -24.32 24.12
N PHE A 114 -26.92 -23.87 22.97
CA PHE A 114 -26.73 -24.55 21.69
C PHE A 114 -26.05 -23.62 20.69
N SER A 115 -25.07 -24.16 19.96
CA SER A 115 -24.48 -23.46 18.82
C SER A 115 -24.25 -24.40 17.64
N LYS A 116 -24.63 -23.96 16.43
CA LYS A 116 -24.38 -24.72 15.20
C LYS A 116 -24.12 -23.81 14.02
N SER A 117 -23.03 -24.10 13.29
CA SER A 117 -22.73 -23.39 12.05
C SER A 117 -23.33 -24.08 10.84
N PHE A 118 -23.83 -23.32 9.88
CA PHE A 118 -24.39 -23.84 8.62
C PHE A 118 -24.05 -22.94 7.43
N LEU A 119 -23.98 -23.53 6.23
CA LEU A 119 -23.80 -22.80 4.97
C LEU A 119 -25.16 -22.68 4.29
N LEU A 120 -25.61 -21.46 4.03
CA LEU A 120 -26.88 -21.25 3.35
C LEU A 120 -26.71 -21.40 1.85
N THR A 121 -27.25 -22.45 1.25
CA THR A 121 -27.16 -22.72 -0.20
C THR A 121 -28.45 -22.38 -0.96
N ALA A 122 -29.53 -22.00 -0.26
CA ALA A 122 -30.80 -21.64 -0.89
C ALA A 122 -30.71 -20.28 -1.62
N PRO A 123 -31.45 -20.07 -2.73
CA PRO A 123 -31.47 -18.79 -3.45
C PRO A 123 -31.98 -17.65 -2.55
N GLU A 124 -31.55 -16.42 -2.83
CA GLU A 124 -31.89 -15.20 -2.08
C GLU A 124 -33.41 -15.01 -1.99
N THR A 125 -34.00 -15.57 -0.94
CA THR A 125 -35.42 -15.48 -0.64
C THR A 125 -35.56 -15.31 0.85
N SER A 126 -36.60 -14.60 1.23
CA SER A 126 -36.99 -14.44 2.63
C SER A 126 -37.36 -15.76 3.27
N MET A 127 -36.63 -16.13 4.34
CA MET A 127 -36.85 -17.33 5.12
C MET A 127 -37.59 -17.01 6.41
N PHE A 128 -38.27 -18.00 6.96
CA PHE A 128 -38.93 -17.90 8.24
C PHE A 128 -38.20 -18.81 9.21
N PHE A 129 -38.01 -18.32 10.44
CA PHE A 129 -37.42 -19.11 11.51
C PHE A 129 -38.53 -19.60 12.42
N ARG A 130 -38.45 -20.86 12.83
CA ARG A 130 -39.43 -21.49 13.70
C ARG A 130 -38.74 -22.29 14.76
N VAL A 131 -39.23 -22.16 15.99
CA VAL A 131 -38.87 -23.06 17.08
C VAL A 131 -40.01 -24.04 17.25
N VAL A 132 -39.70 -25.34 17.26
CA VAL A 132 -40.68 -26.40 17.41
C VAL A 132 -40.41 -27.16 18.71
N ASN A 133 -41.42 -27.28 19.57
CA ASN A 133 -41.40 -28.13 20.75
C ASN A 133 -42.62 -29.06 20.74
N THR A 134 -42.42 -30.34 20.43
CA THR A 134 -43.46 -31.38 20.50
C THR A 134 -43.28 -32.29 21.71
N SER A 135 -42.46 -31.90 22.67
CA SER A 135 -42.24 -32.64 23.90
C SER A 135 -43.27 -32.28 24.98
N ASN A 136 -43.30 -33.09 26.05
CA ASN A 136 -44.09 -32.82 27.25
C ASN A 136 -43.41 -31.83 28.22
N GLY A 137 -42.25 -31.26 27.86
CA GLY A 137 -41.52 -30.28 28.67
C GLY A 137 -41.75 -28.84 28.19
N ASN A 138 -41.72 -27.89 29.12
CA ASN A 138 -41.73 -26.46 28.83
C ASN A 138 -40.34 -25.99 28.45
N VAL A 139 -40.23 -25.25 27.35
CA VAL A 139 -38.97 -24.64 26.91
C VAL A 139 -39.08 -23.14 26.97
N LYS A 140 -38.15 -22.49 27.67
CA LYS A 140 -38.02 -21.04 27.68
C LYS A 140 -36.75 -20.62 26.97
N ILE A 141 -36.89 -19.96 25.82
CA ILE A 141 -35.75 -19.37 25.12
C ILE A 141 -35.40 -18.03 25.79
N LYS A 142 -34.15 -17.88 26.22
CA LYS A 142 -33.62 -16.67 26.84
C LYS A 142 -32.95 -15.75 25.82
N ASN A 143 -32.24 -16.34 24.88
CA ASN A 143 -31.49 -15.60 23.86
C ASN A 143 -31.36 -16.46 22.60
N LEU A 144 -31.55 -15.87 21.42
CA LEU A 144 -31.44 -16.55 20.15
C LEU A 144 -30.82 -15.61 19.11
N LYS A 145 -29.74 -16.04 18.46
CA LYS A 145 -28.98 -15.24 17.50
C LYS A 145 -28.62 -16.05 16.25
N ILE A 146 -28.74 -15.43 15.08
CA ILE A 146 -28.16 -15.91 13.83
C ILE A 146 -27.12 -14.90 13.38
N ILE A 147 -25.86 -15.28 13.47
CA ILE A 147 -24.70 -14.44 13.20
C ILE A 147 -24.13 -14.81 11.85
N VAL A 148 -23.80 -13.83 11.01
CA VAL A 148 -23.07 -14.08 9.77
C VAL A 148 -21.62 -14.45 10.14
N LEU A 149 -21.20 -15.68 9.85
CA LEU A 149 -19.80 -16.08 9.91
C LEU A 149 -19.10 -15.58 8.64
N SER A 150 -18.64 -14.34 8.68
CA SER A 150 -17.60 -13.90 7.75
C SER A 150 -16.33 -14.72 8.01
N GLU A 151 -15.50 -14.95 6.99
CA GLU A 151 -14.14 -15.51 7.18
C GLU A 151 -13.35 -14.69 8.22
N LEU A 152 -13.68 -13.40 8.37
CA LEU A 152 -13.18 -12.52 9.42
C LEU A 152 -13.62 -12.94 10.83
N ASN A 153 -14.87 -13.37 11.04
CA ASN A 153 -15.33 -13.88 12.34
C ASN A 153 -14.66 -15.21 12.71
N ASN A 154 -14.43 -16.12 11.76
CA ASN A 154 -13.61 -17.32 12.01
C ASN A 154 -12.16 -16.95 12.31
N GLN A 155 -11.59 -15.94 11.64
CA GLN A 155 -10.27 -15.40 11.95
C GLN A 155 -10.23 -14.71 13.32
N ILE A 156 -11.26 -13.98 13.73
CA ILE A 156 -11.40 -13.35 15.05
C ILE A 156 -11.59 -14.42 16.13
N MET A 157 -12.31 -15.51 15.86
CA MET A 157 -12.48 -16.63 16.78
C MET A 157 -11.18 -17.46 16.89
N LEU A 158 -10.46 -17.65 15.79
CA LEU A 158 -9.09 -18.19 15.78
C LEU A 158 -8.12 -17.27 16.53
N ILE A 159 -8.26 -15.95 16.38
CA ILE A 159 -7.50 -14.95 17.15
C ILE A 159 -7.87 -15.04 18.64
N ASN A 160 -9.14 -15.16 19.02
CA ASN A 160 -9.56 -15.34 20.42
C ASN A 160 -9.05 -16.67 21.02
N ASN A 161 -9.03 -17.75 20.23
CA ASN A 161 -8.45 -19.03 20.64
C ASN A 161 -6.91 -18.97 20.72
N PHE A 162 -6.26 -18.22 19.83
CA PHE A 162 -4.81 -17.97 19.84
C PHE A 162 -4.41 -17.00 20.96
N LEU A 163 -5.31 -16.08 21.35
CA LEU A 163 -5.26 -15.18 22.50
C LEU A 163 -5.68 -15.88 23.81
N SER A 164 -5.93 -17.19 23.80
CA SER A 164 -6.02 -17.94 25.05
C SER A 164 -4.75 -17.68 25.88
N TYR A 165 -4.95 -17.40 27.16
CA TYR A 165 -4.01 -16.76 28.09
C TYR A 165 -2.57 -17.35 28.08
N LYS A 166 -2.38 -18.58 27.60
CA LYS A 166 -1.12 -19.34 27.60
C LYS A 166 -0.10 -18.86 26.54
N ASN A 167 -0.52 -18.48 25.33
CA ASN A 167 0.41 -18.05 24.28
C ASN A 167 0.77 -16.55 24.41
N LEU A 168 -0.17 -15.74 24.86
CA LEU A 168 0.05 -14.32 25.13
C LEU A 168 1.00 -14.12 26.33
N SER A 169 0.88 -14.95 27.38
CA SER A 169 1.79 -14.90 28.53
C SER A 169 3.22 -15.29 28.15
N ILE A 170 3.44 -16.35 27.37
CA ILE A 170 4.78 -16.73 26.89
C ILE A 170 5.41 -15.62 26.04
N PHE A 171 4.63 -14.98 25.16
CA PHE A 171 5.13 -13.89 24.30
C PHE A 171 5.39 -12.59 25.07
N ILE A 172 4.51 -12.23 26.02
CA ILE A 172 4.74 -11.12 26.96
C ILE A 172 5.97 -11.40 27.82
N ILE A 173 6.16 -12.65 28.28
CA ILE A 173 7.36 -13.06 29.02
C ILE A 173 8.61 -12.95 28.14
N ILE A 174 8.58 -13.34 26.86
CA ILE A 174 9.71 -13.17 25.94
C ILE A 174 10.01 -11.69 25.70
N ILE A 175 8.98 -10.85 25.46
CA ILE A 175 9.16 -9.40 25.29
C ILE A 175 9.67 -8.75 26.59
N TYR A 176 9.16 -9.17 27.75
CA TYR A 176 9.54 -8.65 29.05
C TYR A 176 10.95 -9.12 29.46
N PHE A 177 11.34 -10.34 29.08
CA PHE A 177 12.69 -10.88 29.25
C PHE A 177 13.69 -10.16 28.33
N LEU A 178 13.32 -9.91 27.07
CA LEU A 178 14.10 -9.06 26.15
C LEU A 178 14.16 -7.61 26.67
N TYR A 179 13.09 -7.09 27.27
CA TYR A 179 13.07 -5.77 27.91
C TYR A 179 14.07 -5.70 29.07
N ILE A 180 14.10 -6.70 29.97
CA ILE A 180 15.04 -6.78 31.10
C ILE A 180 16.49 -6.88 30.61
N ILE A 181 16.77 -7.69 29.59
CA ILE A 181 18.12 -7.90 29.06
C ILE A 181 18.66 -6.65 28.34
N PHE A 182 17.81 -5.90 27.64
CA PHE A 182 18.25 -4.81 26.74
C PHE A 182 18.06 -3.38 27.30
N TYR A 183 17.51 -3.23 28.51
CA TYR A 183 17.06 -1.97 29.10
C TYR A 183 18.14 -0.87 29.22
N LYS A 184 19.42 -1.22 29.42
CA LYS A 184 20.44 -0.21 29.77
C LYS A 184 21.30 0.36 28.63
N LYS A 185 21.39 -0.29 27.45
CA LYS A 185 22.21 0.25 26.32
C LYS A 185 21.65 0.01 24.91
N ILE A 186 20.58 -0.77 24.74
CA ILE A 186 20.16 -1.31 23.43
C ILE A 186 18.74 -0.88 23.02
N HIS A 187 18.29 0.32 23.42
CA HIS A 187 16.95 0.82 23.04
C HIS A 187 16.69 0.85 21.52
N PHE A 188 17.72 1.10 20.68
CA PHE A 188 17.53 1.17 19.24
C PHE A 188 17.37 -0.22 18.58
N LEU A 189 18.26 -1.17 18.89
CA LEU A 189 18.13 -2.51 18.31
C LEU A 189 16.89 -3.21 18.86
N PHE A 190 16.53 -3.00 20.14
CA PHE A 190 15.29 -3.53 20.70
C PHE A 190 14.06 -3.04 19.92
N ASN A 191 13.93 -1.73 19.70
CA ASN A 191 12.81 -1.18 18.92
C ASN A 191 12.81 -1.69 17.47
N LEU A 192 13.98 -1.87 16.86
CA LEU A 192 14.10 -2.43 15.51
C LEU A 192 13.64 -3.90 15.47
N PHE A 193 14.16 -4.74 16.37
CA PHE A 193 13.77 -6.14 16.47
C PHE A 193 12.30 -6.30 16.84
N PHE A 194 11.76 -5.44 17.70
CA PHE A 194 10.35 -5.41 18.07
C PHE A 194 9.46 -5.09 16.86
N ILE A 195 9.79 -4.06 16.08
CA ILE A 195 9.01 -3.71 14.87
C ILE A 195 9.10 -4.82 13.81
N LEU A 196 10.29 -5.39 13.61
CA LEU A 196 10.48 -6.52 12.69
C LEU A 196 9.71 -7.77 13.17
N GLY A 197 9.70 -8.04 14.47
CA GLY A 197 8.92 -9.11 15.10
C GLY A 197 7.42 -8.90 14.94
N LEU A 198 6.92 -7.68 15.18
CA LEU A 198 5.51 -7.33 14.94
C LEU A 198 5.13 -7.47 13.47
N ASN A 199 5.98 -7.04 12.54
CA ASN A 199 5.74 -7.24 11.11
C ASN A 199 5.71 -8.73 10.76
N SER A 200 6.64 -9.52 11.28
CA SER A 200 6.64 -10.97 11.06
C SER A 200 5.37 -11.64 11.59
N LEU A 201 4.94 -11.28 12.80
CA LEU A 201 3.69 -11.77 13.39
C LEU A 201 2.47 -11.37 12.57
N PHE A 202 2.39 -10.10 12.15
CA PHE A 202 1.32 -9.62 11.30
C PHE A 202 1.28 -10.37 9.97
N LEU A 203 2.43 -10.61 9.33
CA LEU A 203 2.52 -11.39 8.11
C LEU A 203 2.08 -12.85 8.34
N THR A 204 2.42 -13.44 9.49
CA THR A 204 1.93 -14.78 9.88
C THR A 204 0.41 -14.80 10.04
N LEU A 205 -0.19 -13.76 10.65
CA LEU A 205 -1.65 -13.60 10.72
C LEU A 205 -2.29 -13.47 9.33
N LEU A 206 -1.56 -12.94 8.35
CA LEU A 206 -1.98 -12.92 6.93
C LEU A 206 -1.68 -14.22 6.18
N ASN A 207 -1.47 -15.33 6.90
CA ASN A 207 -1.14 -16.66 6.37
C ASN A 207 0.14 -16.67 5.50
N ILE A 208 1.14 -15.86 5.86
CA ILE A 208 2.46 -15.90 5.22
C ILE A 208 3.39 -16.80 6.04
N ASN A 209 3.90 -17.86 5.40
CA ASN A 209 4.83 -18.80 6.02
C ASN A 209 6.09 -18.09 6.54
N PHE A 210 6.46 -18.34 7.80
CA PHE A 210 7.66 -17.79 8.43
C PHE A 210 8.95 -18.16 7.69
N LEU A 211 9.05 -19.39 7.17
CA LEU A 211 10.18 -19.83 6.36
C LEU A 211 10.33 -18.95 5.10
N LEU A 212 9.21 -18.62 4.44
CA LEU A 212 9.21 -17.74 3.28
C LEU A 212 9.71 -16.34 3.65
N GLN A 213 9.33 -15.82 4.82
CA GLN A 213 9.84 -14.52 5.31
C GLN A 213 11.37 -14.53 5.47
N ILE A 214 11.93 -15.60 6.06
CA ILE A 214 13.38 -15.76 6.22
C ILE A 214 14.07 -15.84 4.85
N LEU A 215 13.56 -16.65 3.93
CA LEU A 215 14.13 -16.80 2.59
C LEU A 215 14.17 -15.47 1.83
N ILE A 216 13.11 -14.67 1.93
CA ILE A 216 13.06 -13.34 1.31
C ILE A 216 14.05 -12.37 1.96
N LEU A 217 14.20 -12.39 3.28
CA LEU A 217 15.21 -11.58 3.96
C LEU A 217 16.63 -11.95 3.54
N ILE A 218 16.94 -13.24 3.41
CA ILE A 218 18.23 -13.72 2.87
C ILE A 218 18.43 -13.19 1.45
N LEU A 219 17.40 -13.25 0.61
CA LEU A 219 17.48 -12.72 -0.75
C LEU A 219 17.79 -11.22 -0.78
N PHE A 220 17.20 -10.43 0.13
CA PHE A 220 17.52 -9.01 0.26
C PHE A 220 18.96 -8.74 0.71
N LEU A 221 19.52 -9.59 1.59
CA LEU A 221 20.94 -9.52 1.94
C LEU A 221 21.82 -9.79 0.71
N ILE A 222 21.44 -10.77 -0.11
CA ILE A 222 22.15 -11.05 -1.35
C ILE A 222 22.03 -9.88 -2.33
N PHE A 223 20.83 -9.29 -2.52
CA PHE A 223 20.67 -8.09 -3.34
C PHE A 223 21.53 -6.92 -2.84
N SER A 224 21.60 -6.71 -1.52
CA SER A 224 22.50 -5.74 -0.93
C SER A 224 23.96 -6.01 -1.30
N TRP A 225 24.42 -7.27 -1.25
CA TRP A 225 25.79 -7.61 -1.64
C TRP A 225 26.07 -7.34 -3.12
N ILE A 226 25.14 -7.68 -4.02
CA ILE A 226 25.26 -7.34 -5.45
C ILE A 226 25.46 -5.83 -5.61
N GLY A 227 24.61 -5.03 -4.98
CA GLY A 227 24.70 -3.58 -5.07
C GLY A 227 26.01 -3.03 -4.50
N LEU A 228 26.47 -3.56 -3.36
CA LEU A 228 27.74 -3.15 -2.75
C LEU A 228 28.94 -3.47 -3.64
N ILE A 229 28.94 -4.62 -4.32
CA ILE A 229 29.96 -5.01 -5.30
C ILE A 229 29.95 -4.03 -6.47
N LEU A 230 28.78 -3.74 -7.04
CA LEU A 230 28.63 -2.86 -8.21
C LEU A 230 28.94 -1.39 -7.91
N LEU A 231 28.67 -0.94 -6.68
CA LEU A 231 29.06 0.40 -6.22
C LEU A 231 30.59 0.52 -6.05
N GLY A 232 31.30 -0.58 -5.78
CA GLY A 232 32.77 -0.61 -5.70
C GLY A 232 33.35 0.49 -4.79
N ASN A 233 34.20 1.35 -5.36
CA ASN A 233 34.83 2.46 -4.62
C ASN A 233 33.86 3.59 -4.23
N MET A 234 32.66 3.65 -4.82
CA MET A 234 31.66 4.68 -4.52
C MET A 234 31.07 4.54 -3.12
N ARG A 235 31.07 3.33 -2.54
CA ARG A 235 30.55 3.07 -1.20
C ARG A 235 31.17 3.96 -0.12
N LYS A 236 32.46 4.28 -0.24
CA LYS A 236 33.18 5.14 0.72
C LYS A 236 32.72 6.59 0.70
N LYS A 237 32.06 7.01 -0.39
CA LYS A 237 31.64 8.40 -0.58
C LYS A 237 30.18 8.64 -0.19
N ILE A 238 29.37 7.58 -0.07
CA ILE A 238 28.02 7.66 0.48
C ILE A 238 28.18 7.81 2.01
N PRO A 239 27.84 8.97 2.59
CA PRO A 239 28.19 9.32 3.97
C PRO A 239 27.31 8.61 5.00
N ASP A 240 26.30 7.87 4.56
CA ASP A 240 25.29 7.24 5.39
C ASP A 240 25.17 5.75 5.06
N THR A 241 25.39 4.91 6.06
CA THR A 241 25.40 3.44 5.93
C THR A 241 24.02 2.89 5.57
N ILE A 242 22.93 3.47 6.08
CA ILE A 242 21.58 3.00 5.76
C ILE A 242 21.22 3.43 4.33
N MET A 243 21.56 4.65 3.93
CA MET A 243 21.35 5.07 2.53
C MET A 243 22.16 4.19 1.56
N LEU A 244 23.41 3.86 1.90
CA LEU A 244 24.22 2.93 1.14
C LEU A 244 23.53 1.57 1.00
N LEU A 245 22.99 1.04 2.09
CA LEU A 245 22.23 -0.22 2.09
C LEU A 245 21.00 -0.13 1.18
N CYS A 246 20.21 0.94 1.30
CA CYS A 246 19.03 1.19 0.46
C CYS A 246 19.39 1.21 -1.04
N ILE A 247 20.43 1.96 -1.43
CA ILE A 247 20.90 2.02 -2.82
C ILE A 247 21.37 0.64 -3.29
N SER A 248 22.11 -0.07 -2.44
CA SER A 248 22.66 -1.38 -2.78
C SER A 248 21.55 -2.42 -3.02
N VAL A 249 20.55 -2.45 -2.14
CA VAL A 249 19.36 -3.31 -2.31
C VAL A 249 18.65 -3.01 -3.63
N ILE A 250 18.42 -1.73 -3.95
CA ILE A 250 17.75 -1.35 -5.20
C ILE A 250 18.57 -1.78 -6.41
N ILE A 251 19.88 -1.50 -6.43
CA ILE A 251 20.75 -1.92 -7.54
C ILE A 251 20.72 -3.45 -7.71
N GLY A 252 20.86 -4.21 -6.63
CA GLY A 252 20.82 -5.68 -6.69
C GLY A 252 19.49 -6.20 -7.21
N MET A 253 18.38 -5.65 -6.72
CA MET A 253 17.03 -5.99 -7.19
C MET A 253 16.85 -5.66 -8.68
N MET A 254 17.39 -4.54 -9.17
CA MET A 254 17.30 -4.16 -10.59
C MET A 254 18.11 -5.08 -11.47
N VAL A 255 19.36 -5.37 -11.09
CA VAL A 255 20.21 -6.30 -11.85
C VAL A 255 19.57 -7.68 -11.90
N PHE A 256 19.03 -8.17 -10.79
CA PHE A 256 18.31 -9.44 -10.76
C PHE A 256 17.07 -9.43 -11.68
N THR A 257 16.30 -8.34 -11.68
CA THR A 257 15.11 -8.20 -12.54
C THR A 257 15.50 -8.18 -14.02
N ILE A 258 16.52 -7.41 -14.40
CA ILE A 258 17.02 -7.30 -15.78
C ILE A 258 17.61 -8.64 -16.25
N PHE A 259 18.38 -9.31 -15.40
CA PHE A 259 18.92 -10.64 -15.69
C PHE A 259 17.80 -11.64 -15.99
N ASN A 260 16.73 -11.63 -15.20
CA ASN A 260 15.59 -12.52 -15.39
C ASN A 260 14.65 -12.14 -16.54
N PHE A 261 14.72 -10.91 -17.02
CA PHE A 261 14.00 -10.47 -18.22
C PHE A 261 14.34 -11.37 -19.42
N VAL A 262 15.63 -11.70 -19.59
CA VAL A 262 16.11 -12.55 -20.69
C VAL A 262 15.60 -13.98 -20.57
N PHE A 263 15.58 -14.55 -19.36
CA PHE A 263 15.14 -15.94 -19.19
C PHE A 263 13.64 -16.13 -19.30
N LEU A 264 12.86 -15.12 -18.89
CA LEU A 264 11.42 -15.12 -19.14
C LEU A 264 11.11 -14.98 -20.63
N HIS A 265 12.01 -14.40 -21.42
CA HIS A 265 11.85 -14.32 -22.86
C HIS A 265 11.82 -15.70 -23.53
N PHE A 266 12.70 -16.59 -23.11
CA PHE A 266 12.77 -17.96 -23.64
C PHE A 266 11.78 -18.94 -22.96
N ASN A 267 11.00 -18.46 -21.99
CA ASN A 267 10.06 -19.24 -21.18
C ASN A 267 10.62 -20.58 -20.62
N ASN A 268 11.93 -20.67 -20.39
CA ASN A 268 12.56 -21.89 -19.89
C ASN A 268 12.76 -21.78 -18.36
N SER A 269 11.83 -22.40 -17.64
CA SER A 269 11.74 -22.28 -16.19
C SER A 269 12.86 -23.02 -15.44
N ILE A 270 13.33 -24.16 -15.99
CA ILE A 270 14.48 -24.93 -15.46
C ILE A 270 15.77 -24.16 -15.67
N ALA A 271 16.00 -23.65 -16.88
CA ALA A 271 17.16 -22.81 -17.18
C ALA A 271 17.19 -21.59 -16.27
N SER A 272 16.06 -20.89 -16.12
CA SER A 272 15.94 -19.74 -15.20
C SER A 272 16.36 -20.10 -13.77
N ARG A 273 15.99 -21.27 -13.25
CA ARG A 273 16.44 -21.72 -11.91
C ARG A 273 17.94 -21.97 -11.86
N ILE A 274 18.48 -22.73 -12.81
CA ILE A 274 19.91 -23.07 -12.85
C ILE A 274 20.74 -21.78 -12.94
N PHE A 275 20.38 -20.86 -13.84
CA PHE A 275 21.08 -19.60 -14.00
C PHE A 275 20.92 -18.68 -12.80
N ASN A 276 19.75 -18.62 -12.16
CA ASN A 276 19.61 -17.86 -10.92
C ASN A 276 20.43 -18.49 -9.77
N PHE A 277 20.50 -19.82 -9.69
CA PHE A 277 21.34 -20.49 -8.70
C PHE A 277 22.82 -20.18 -8.93
N ILE A 278 23.31 -20.27 -10.18
CA ILE A 278 24.67 -19.88 -10.55
C ILE A 278 24.92 -18.40 -10.24
N PHE A 279 23.97 -17.53 -10.58
CA PHE A 279 24.05 -16.10 -10.28
C PHE A 279 24.20 -15.87 -8.77
N PHE A 280 23.37 -16.47 -7.92
CA PHE A 280 23.52 -16.32 -6.48
C PHE A 280 24.78 -16.97 -5.92
N PHE A 281 25.15 -18.15 -6.40
CA PHE A 281 26.37 -18.84 -5.99
C PHE A 281 27.62 -17.98 -6.27
N THR A 282 27.71 -17.40 -7.47
CA THR A 282 28.82 -16.50 -7.83
C THR A 282 28.86 -15.24 -6.98
N ILE A 283 27.71 -14.69 -6.60
CA ILE A 283 27.62 -13.53 -5.70
C ILE A 283 28.06 -13.90 -4.28
N VAL A 284 27.59 -15.02 -3.74
CA VAL A 284 27.97 -15.49 -2.41
C VAL A 284 29.48 -15.77 -2.37
N LEU A 285 30.02 -16.44 -3.39
CA LEU A 285 31.46 -16.68 -3.53
C LEU A 285 32.23 -15.36 -3.58
N SER A 286 31.78 -14.39 -4.39
CA SER A 286 32.37 -13.05 -4.44
C SER A 286 32.31 -12.35 -3.09
N ALA A 287 31.18 -12.42 -2.37
CA ALA A 287 31.03 -11.80 -1.06
C ALA A 287 32.00 -12.39 -0.01
N VAL A 288 32.22 -13.71 -0.04
CA VAL A 288 33.22 -14.39 0.79
C VAL A 288 34.62 -13.90 0.46
N LEU A 289 34.97 -13.78 -0.83
CA LEU A 289 36.27 -13.30 -1.28
C LEU A 289 36.52 -11.81 -0.96
N PHE A 290 35.47 -10.98 -0.88
CA PHE A 290 35.57 -9.53 -0.60
C PHE A 290 35.23 -9.12 0.85
N LYS A 291 35.15 -10.08 1.78
CA LYS A 291 34.71 -9.91 3.18
C LYS A 291 35.38 -8.75 3.93
N ASN A 292 36.69 -8.57 3.77
CA ASN A 292 37.49 -7.63 4.58
C ASN A 292 37.33 -6.13 4.24
N LYS A 293 36.46 -5.77 3.28
CA LYS A 293 36.25 -4.35 2.90
C LYS A 293 34.79 -3.88 2.94
N MET A 294 33.85 -4.69 3.44
CA MET A 294 32.41 -4.44 3.25
C MET A 294 31.76 -3.54 4.32
N PHE A 295 32.24 -3.54 5.56
CA PHE A 295 31.61 -2.80 6.65
C PHE A 295 32.59 -1.82 7.29
N SER A 296 32.57 -0.56 6.83
CA SER A 296 33.22 0.55 7.51
C SER A 296 32.41 1.01 8.74
N LYS A 297 32.93 1.98 9.49
CA LYS A 297 32.20 2.64 10.60
C LYS A 297 30.77 2.99 10.19
N ILE A 298 29.81 2.64 11.05
CA ILE A 298 28.39 2.92 10.87
C ILE A 298 28.17 4.42 11.03
N ASN A 299 27.89 5.11 9.93
CA ASN A 299 27.53 6.53 9.92
C ASN A 299 26.06 6.67 9.58
N ILE A 300 25.32 7.38 10.42
CA ILE A 300 23.88 7.59 10.24
C ILE A 300 23.62 9.10 10.32
N SER A 301 23.14 9.66 9.22
CA SER A 301 22.78 11.08 9.08
C SER A 301 21.40 11.39 9.65
N ILE A 302 20.47 10.42 9.59
CA ILE A 302 19.11 10.53 10.10
C ILE A 302 19.05 10.24 11.59
N SER A 303 18.39 11.12 12.35
CA SER A 303 18.28 10.94 13.79
C SER A 303 17.52 9.65 14.15
N LYS A 304 17.91 8.98 15.24
CA LYS A 304 17.25 7.75 15.73
C LYS A 304 15.72 7.85 15.82
N PRO A 305 15.11 8.95 16.34
CA PRO A 305 13.65 9.09 16.37
C PRO A 305 13.00 9.05 14.98
N ASN A 306 13.65 9.64 13.97
CA ASN A 306 13.14 9.62 12.60
C ASN A 306 13.26 8.24 11.97
N ILE A 307 14.28 7.45 12.31
CA ILE A 307 14.39 6.06 11.85
C ILE A 307 13.25 5.22 12.44
N LEU A 308 12.95 5.39 13.73
CA LEU A 308 11.81 4.73 14.35
C LEU A 308 10.48 5.15 13.71
N LEU A 309 10.31 6.44 13.42
CA LEU A 309 9.14 6.93 12.69
C LEU A 309 9.04 6.32 11.28
N ILE A 310 10.15 6.23 10.53
CA ILE A 310 10.17 5.58 9.22
C ILE A 310 9.74 4.11 9.33
N LEU A 311 10.28 3.36 10.28
CA LEU A 311 9.92 1.96 10.50
C LEU A 311 8.43 1.81 10.84
N PHE A 312 7.93 2.64 11.76
CA PHE A 312 6.53 2.64 12.17
C PHE A 312 5.58 2.96 11.01
N VAL A 313 5.86 4.03 10.25
CA VAL A 313 5.05 4.42 9.09
C VAL A 313 5.13 3.36 7.99
N SER A 314 6.31 2.77 7.75
CA SER A 314 6.47 1.67 6.78
C SER A 314 5.66 0.44 7.17
N PHE A 315 5.62 0.11 8.47
CA PHE A 315 4.81 -0.99 8.99
C PHE A 315 3.33 -0.71 8.78
N ILE A 316 2.84 0.48 9.16
CA ILE A 316 1.44 0.87 8.94
C ILE A 316 1.08 0.77 7.46
N LEU A 317 1.86 1.38 6.58
CA LEU A 317 1.58 1.39 5.14
C LEU A 317 1.60 -0.01 4.54
N SER A 318 2.54 -0.86 4.94
CA SER A 318 2.60 -2.25 4.52
C SER A 318 1.36 -3.01 5.00
N ALA A 319 1.01 -2.87 6.27
CA ALA A 319 -0.11 -3.57 6.89
C ALA A 319 -1.45 -3.17 6.27
N THR A 320 -1.71 -1.86 6.15
CA THR A 320 -2.94 -1.32 5.53
C THR A 320 -3.04 -1.68 4.05
N THR A 321 -1.92 -1.60 3.32
CA THR A 321 -1.88 -2.00 1.91
C THR A 321 -2.20 -3.48 1.71
N ASN A 322 -1.61 -4.34 2.54
CA ASN A 322 -1.82 -5.78 2.47
C ASN A 322 -3.22 -6.19 2.92
N TYR A 323 -3.80 -5.48 3.90
CA TYR A 323 -5.15 -5.72 4.38
C TYR A 323 -6.21 -5.23 3.38
N GLY A 324 -6.07 -4.00 2.87
CA GLY A 324 -6.96 -3.48 1.83
C GLY A 324 -6.96 -4.33 0.56
N PHE A 325 -5.82 -4.95 0.23
CA PHE A 325 -5.74 -5.94 -0.85
C PHE A 325 -6.58 -7.20 -0.59
N LEU A 326 -6.56 -7.74 0.65
CA LEU A 326 -7.31 -8.94 1.02
C LEU A 326 -8.82 -8.71 1.10
N ASN A 327 -9.26 -7.57 1.64
CA ASN A 327 -10.69 -7.22 1.70
C ASN A 327 -11.32 -7.21 0.30
N LYS A 328 -10.60 -6.67 -0.69
CA LYS A 328 -11.07 -6.65 -2.09
C LYS A 328 -11.07 -8.02 -2.75
N GLN A 329 -10.21 -8.94 -2.33
CA GLN A 329 -10.20 -10.30 -2.86
C GLN A 329 -11.44 -11.09 -2.42
N ASN A 330 -11.93 -10.84 -1.20
CA ASN A 330 -13.12 -11.50 -0.64
C ASN A 330 -14.43 -10.90 -1.14
N SER A 331 -14.49 -9.58 -1.40
CA SER A 331 -15.65 -8.96 -2.08
C SER A 331 -15.76 -9.43 -3.55
N HIS A 332 -14.66 -9.88 -4.15
CA HIS A 332 -14.61 -10.55 -5.45
C HIS A 332 -14.72 -12.09 -5.38
N LYS A 333 -15.42 -12.65 -4.38
CA LYS A 333 -16.22 -13.88 -4.59
C LYS A 333 -17.41 -13.58 -5.54
N LEU A 334 -17.15 -12.87 -6.64
CA LEU A 334 -18.04 -12.57 -7.75
C LEU A 334 -17.81 -13.66 -8.80
N LYS A 335 -18.64 -14.69 -8.70
CA LYS A 335 -19.05 -15.49 -9.84
C LYS A 335 -19.36 -14.55 -11.03
N THR A 336 -18.79 -14.88 -12.19
CA THR A 336 -19.46 -14.81 -13.51
C THR A 336 -19.92 -13.47 -14.11
N HIS A 337 -19.63 -12.28 -13.56
CA HIS A 337 -20.12 -11.01 -14.17
C HIS A 337 -19.10 -10.01 -14.69
N PHE A 338 -17.80 -10.28 -14.58
CA PHE A 338 -16.89 -9.74 -15.60
C PHE A 338 -16.83 -10.77 -16.73
N ASN A 339 -17.67 -10.58 -17.77
CA ASN A 339 -17.41 -11.14 -19.09
C ASN A 339 -16.07 -10.57 -19.57
N LEU A 340 -14.99 -11.26 -19.17
CA LEU A 340 -13.58 -10.90 -19.31
C LEU A 340 -13.07 -11.02 -20.76
N THR A 341 -13.96 -11.25 -21.72
CA THR A 341 -13.67 -11.25 -23.15
C THR A 341 -13.64 -9.84 -23.76
N GLN A 342 -14.14 -8.82 -23.07
CA GLN A 342 -14.14 -7.43 -23.57
C GLN A 342 -13.07 -6.51 -22.96
N ILE A 343 -12.26 -6.96 -21.99
CA ILE A 343 -11.08 -6.21 -21.54
C ILE A 343 -9.90 -6.49 -22.50
N ASN A 344 -10.06 -6.11 -23.77
CA ASN A 344 -8.96 -6.04 -24.74
C ASN A 344 -8.10 -4.78 -24.51
N GLU A 345 -8.46 -3.94 -23.54
CA GLU A 345 -7.69 -2.77 -23.18
C GLU A 345 -7.16 -2.92 -21.76
N LEU A 346 -5.83 -2.90 -21.62
CA LEU A 346 -5.16 -2.79 -20.33
C LEU A 346 -5.76 -1.59 -19.59
N ASP A 347 -6.56 -1.85 -18.57
CA ASP A 347 -7.08 -0.84 -17.67
C ASP A 347 -6.00 -0.56 -16.61
N TRP A 348 -5.39 0.62 -16.69
CA TRP A 348 -4.36 1.11 -15.75
C TRP A 348 -5.02 1.82 -14.54
N GLY A 349 -6.32 1.58 -14.34
CA GLY A 349 -7.18 2.22 -13.35
C GLY A 349 -6.85 1.90 -11.88
N TRP A 350 -7.17 2.88 -11.03
CA TRP A 350 -6.63 3.13 -9.68
C TRP A 350 -6.92 2.10 -8.58
N ASN A 351 -7.80 1.13 -8.80
CA ASN A 351 -8.16 0.11 -7.80
C ASN A 351 -7.94 -1.33 -8.27
N ALA A 352 -8.02 -1.59 -9.59
CA ALA A 352 -7.81 -2.90 -10.19
C ALA A 352 -6.33 -3.19 -10.51
N ASP A 353 -5.51 -2.14 -10.64
CA ASP A 353 -4.08 -2.20 -11.01
C ASP A 353 -3.26 -3.17 -10.14
N LYS A 354 -3.42 -3.13 -8.82
CA LYS A 354 -2.70 -4.05 -7.91
C LYS A 354 -3.07 -5.51 -8.10
N LEU A 355 -4.37 -5.82 -8.16
CA LEU A 355 -4.84 -7.20 -8.30
C LEU A 355 -4.51 -7.74 -9.69
N TYR A 356 -4.61 -6.90 -10.72
CA TYR A 356 -4.16 -7.21 -12.07
C TYR A 356 -2.66 -7.49 -12.13
N HIS A 357 -1.82 -6.62 -11.56
CA HIS A 357 -0.37 -6.73 -11.66
C HIS A 357 0.26 -7.78 -10.75
N ILE A 358 -0.34 -8.09 -9.60
CA ILE A 358 0.20 -9.07 -8.63
C ILE A 358 -0.36 -10.48 -8.88
N ASN A 359 -1.60 -10.60 -9.37
CA ASN A 359 -2.25 -11.89 -9.59
C ASN A 359 -2.41 -12.21 -11.09
N LYS A 360 -3.32 -11.51 -11.79
CA LYS A 360 -3.76 -11.91 -13.14
C LYS A 360 -2.61 -11.95 -14.15
N SER A 361 -1.82 -10.88 -14.21
CA SER A 361 -0.70 -10.79 -15.15
C SER A 361 0.49 -11.66 -14.80
N VAL A 362 0.64 -12.05 -13.53
CA VAL A 362 1.67 -13.01 -13.13
C VAL A 362 1.36 -14.39 -13.70
N ILE A 363 0.08 -14.79 -13.68
CA ILE A 363 -0.38 -16.08 -14.22
C ILE A 363 -0.14 -16.15 -15.73
N SER A 364 -0.58 -15.12 -16.45
CA SER A 364 -0.42 -15.06 -17.90
C SER A 364 1.07 -15.04 -18.28
N LEU A 365 1.89 -14.26 -17.58
CA LEU A 365 3.31 -14.13 -17.88
C LEU A 365 4.07 -15.42 -17.57
N ASN A 366 3.71 -16.11 -16.49
CA ASN A 366 4.32 -17.39 -16.16
C ASN A 366 3.96 -18.50 -17.17
N LYS A 367 2.77 -18.46 -17.76
CA LYS A 367 2.33 -19.44 -18.77
C LYS A 367 2.95 -19.17 -20.14
N THR A 368 2.91 -17.92 -20.59
CA THR A 368 3.24 -17.54 -21.97
C THR A 368 4.68 -17.03 -22.15
N GLY A 369 5.39 -16.71 -21.07
CA GLY A 369 6.68 -16.05 -21.15
C GLY A 369 6.55 -14.56 -21.49
N PHE A 370 7.70 -13.89 -21.67
CA PHE A 370 7.75 -12.47 -22.01
C PHE A 370 8.20 -12.25 -23.47
N PRO A 371 7.56 -11.40 -24.27
CA PRO A 371 6.25 -10.81 -24.05
C PRO A 371 5.14 -11.84 -24.27
N GLU A 372 3.97 -11.65 -23.65
CA GLU A 372 2.85 -12.59 -23.85
C GLU A 372 2.22 -12.48 -25.25
N LYS A 373 1.82 -11.26 -25.62
CA LYS A 373 1.17 -10.88 -26.89
C LYS A 373 1.58 -9.47 -27.33
N GLU A 374 1.83 -8.60 -26.35
CA GLU A 374 2.22 -7.21 -26.55
C GLU A 374 3.32 -6.82 -25.56
N LEU A 375 4.21 -5.91 -25.98
CA LEU A 375 5.22 -5.37 -25.10
C LEU A 375 4.58 -4.44 -24.06
N SER A 376 4.77 -4.75 -22.78
CA SER A 376 4.21 -3.99 -21.66
C SER A 376 5.20 -3.88 -20.50
N HIS A 377 4.99 -2.90 -19.63
CA HIS A 377 5.87 -2.65 -18.48
C HIS A 377 5.58 -3.70 -17.39
N ARG A 378 6.40 -4.76 -17.34
CA ARG A 378 6.19 -5.94 -16.49
C ARG A 378 7.25 -6.15 -15.40
N GLY A 379 7.97 -5.09 -15.02
CA GLY A 379 9.08 -5.19 -14.06
C GLY A 379 8.69 -5.82 -12.72
N ILE A 380 7.50 -5.51 -12.18
CA ILE A 380 7.01 -6.13 -10.94
C ILE A 380 6.78 -7.62 -11.12
N GLN A 381 6.09 -8.02 -12.18
CA GLN A 381 5.73 -9.41 -12.46
C GLN A 381 6.99 -10.24 -12.65
N ILE A 382 7.93 -9.73 -13.43
CA ILE A 382 9.22 -10.38 -13.69
C ILE A 382 9.96 -10.60 -12.38
N LEU A 383 10.07 -9.57 -11.53
CA LEU A 383 10.69 -9.69 -10.22
C LEU A 383 9.98 -10.75 -9.36
N LEU A 384 8.66 -10.66 -9.19
CA LEU A 384 7.89 -11.55 -8.33
C LEU A 384 7.95 -13.02 -8.81
N ILE A 385 7.78 -13.26 -10.12
CA ILE A 385 7.87 -14.62 -10.70
C ILE A 385 9.28 -15.19 -10.50
N SER A 386 10.31 -14.38 -10.75
CA SER A 386 11.70 -14.83 -10.62
C SER A 386 12.02 -15.24 -9.18
N ILE A 387 11.52 -14.48 -8.20
CA ILE A 387 11.64 -14.84 -6.79
C ILE A 387 10.82 -16.10 -6.47
N SER A 388 9.57 -16.20 -6.93
CA SER A 388 8.74 -17.39 -6.70
C SER A 388 9.36 -18.66 -7.27
N ARG A 389 9.94 -18.58 -8.48
CA ARG A 389 10.58 -19.73 -9.16
C ARG A 389 11.79 -20.26 -8.40
N LEU A 390 12.43 -19.46 -7.55
CA LEU A 390 13.51 -19.93 -6.67
C LEU A 390 13.02 -20.76 -5.48
N ILE A 391 11.78 -20.53 -5.05
CA ILE A 391 11.29 -21.00 -3.75
C ILE A 391 10.37 -22.22 -3.88
N ILE A 392 9.55 -22.31 -4.93
CA ILE A 392 8.50 -23.35 -5.04
C ILE A 392 8.54 -24.10 -6.39
N PRO A 393 8.22 -25.41 -6.43
CA PRO A 393 7.97 -26.20 -7.66
C PRO A 393 6.89 -25.60 -8.60
N PHE A 394 6.92 -25.97 -9.90
CA PHE A 394 6.25 -25.28 -11.02
C PHE A 394 4.70 -25.33 -11.09
N ASN A 395 3.99 -25.56 -9.98
CA ASN A 395 2.53 -25.53 -9.98
C ASN A 395 2.00 -24.09 -10.09
N THR A 396 1.12 -23.81 -11.06
CA THR A 396 0.57 -22.48 -11.35
C THR A 396 -0.21 -21.88 -10.19
N ASP A 397 -0.96 -22.70 -9.43
CA ASP A 397 -1.77 -22.20 -8.31
C ASP A 397 -0.88 -21.81 -7.13
N ALA A 398 0.21 -22.56 -6.92
CA ALA A 398 1.20 -22.25 -5.91
C ALA A 398 1.96 -20.94 -6.23
N ILE A 399 2.22 -20.67 -7.52
CA ILE A 399 2.91 -19.44 -7.94
C ILE A 399 2.13 -18.18 -7.57
N ILE A 400 0.80 -18.17 -7.73
CA ILE A 400 -0.03 -17.01 -7.39
C ILE A 400 0.04 -16.70 -5.89
N ILE A 401 -0.20 -17.73 -5.07
CA ILE A 401 -0.18 -17.60 -3.61
C ILE A 401 1.18 -17.04 -3.18
N THR A 402 2.26 -17.55 -3.77
CA THR A 402 3.62 -17.15 -3.42
C THR A 402 4.01 -15.77 -3.93
N THR A 403 3.64 -15.37 -5.15
CA THR A 403 3.91 -13.99 -5.60
C THR A 403 3.17 -12.97 -4.75
N THR A 404 1.92 -13.25 -4.35
CA THR A 404 1.19 -12.40 -3.42
C THR A 404 1.90 -12.33 -2.06
N GLN A 405 2.32 -13.47 -1.50
CA GLN A 405 3.05 -13.50 -0.22
C GLN A 405 4.39 -12.76 -0.29
N ILE A 406 5.15 -12.94 -1.37
CA ILE A 406 6.42 -12.23 -1.62
C ILE A 406 6.18 -10.73 -1.69
N TYR A 407 5.17 -10.29 -2.45
CA TYR A 407 4.82 -8.87 -2.55
C TYR A 407 4.52 -8.26 -1.17
N LYS A 408 3.76 -8.97 -0.31
CA LYS A 408 3.44 -8.50 1.05
C LYS A 408 4.70 -8.29 1.90
N ILE A 409 5.72 -9.14 1.73
CA ILE A 409 7.01 -9.02 2.44
C ILE A 409 7.85 -7.87 1.86
N ILE A 410 7.98 -7.79 0.53
CA ILE A 410 8.79 -6.78 -0.17
C ILE A 410 8.26 -5.35 0.10
N CYS A 411 6.94 -5.18 0.19
CA CYS A 411 6.31 -3.87 0.40
C CYS A 411 6.88 -3.11 1.59
N PHE A 412 7.06 -3.77 2.74
CA PHE A 412 7.61 -3.14 3.95
C PHE A 412 9.01 -2.56 3.70
N ILE A 413 9.88 -3.33 3.03
CA ILE A 413 11.26 -2.93 2.74
C ILE A 413 11.27 -1.76 1.76
N LEU A 414 10.41 -1.79 0.74
CA LEU A 414 10.32 -0.69 -0.22
C LEU A 414 9.77 0.59 0.40
N TYR A 415 8.77 0.52 1.30
CA TYR A 415 8.30 1.70 2.04
C TYR A 415 9.41 2.28 2.90
N PHE A 416 10.20 1.42 3.56
CA PHE A 416 11.37 1.87 4.31
C PHE A 416 12.38 2.59 3.41
N VAL A 417 12.77 1.99 2.28
CA VAL A 417 13.71 2.59 1.31
C VAL A 417 13.21 3.95 0.83
N LEU A 418 11.93 4.04 0.46
CA LEU A 418 11.29 5.25 -0.02
C LEU A 418 11.31 6.37 1.03
N LEU A 419 10.78 6.11 2.24
CA LEU A 419 10.69 7.11 3.30
C LEU A 419 12.08 7.51 3.81
N TYR A 420 13.01 6.55 3.89
CA TYR A 420 14.40 6.83 4.25
C TYR A 420 15.07 7.72 3.19
N SER A 421 14.85 7.46 1.90
CA SER A 421 15.39 8.27 0.81
C SER A 421 14.93 9.73 0.90
N PHE A 422 13.64 9.97 1.19
CA PHE A 422 13.13 11.32 1.39
C PHE A 422 13.66 11.99 2.66
N ALA A 423 13.76 11.25 3.77
CA ALA A 423 14.39 11.74 4.98
C ALA A 423 15.85 12.13 4.73
N PHE A 424 16.58 11.31 3.97
CA PHE A 424 17.95 11.56 3.55
C PHE A 424 18.07 12.82 2.70
N ILE A 425 17.20 13.01 1.70
CA ILE A 425 17.14 14.23 0.89
C ILE A 425 16.92 15.47 1.78
N GLY A 426 15.93 15.42 2.67
CA GLY A 426 15.61 16.51 3.59
C GLY A 426 16.78 16.86 4.52
N LYS A 427 17.39 15.85 5.13
CA LYS A 427 18.50 16.06 6.07
C LYS A 427 19.79 16.47 5.37
N TYR A 428 20.17 15.77 4.31
CA TYR A 428 21.50 15.87 3.72
C TYR A 428 21.58 16.94 2.62
N PHE A 429 20.58 17.05 1.75
CA PHE A 429 20.61 18.02 0.65
C PHE A 429 19.97 19.35 1.00
N PHE A 430 19.00 19.36 1.92
CA PHE A 430 18.30 20.56 2.35
C PHE A 430 18.63 21.02 3.77
N SER A 431 19.49 20.30 4.50
CA SER A 431 19.96 20.64 5.85
C SER A 431 18.83 20.85 6.87
N LEU A 432 17.72 20.12 6.71
CA LEU A 432 16.56 20.29 7.59
C LEU A 432 16.82 19.76 9.00
N SER A 433 16.20 20.42 9.98
CA SER A 433 16.23 19.98 11.38
C SER A 433 15.46 18.66 11.53
N LYS A 434 15.71 17.94 12.64
CA LYS A 434 15.08 16.63 12.89
C LYS A 434 13.55 16.66 12.79
N ASN A 435 12.91 17.75 13.24
CA ASN A 435 11.45 17.88 13.25
C ASN A 435 10.88 18.04 11.83
N TYR A 436 11.54 18.84 10.98
CA TYR A 436 11.14 19.00 9.59
C TYR A 436 11.38 17.74 8.76
N VAL A 437 12.42 16.96 9.10
CA VAL A 437 12.60 15.62 8.53
C VAL A 437 11.45 14.68 8.93
N SER A 438 10.97 14.74 10.19
CA SER A 438 9.76 13.99 10.60
C SER A 438 8.53 14.39 9.79
N LEU A 439 8.36 15.69 9.51
CA LEU A 439 7.27 16.18 8.66
C LEU A 439 7.36 15.62 7.24
N ILE A 440 8.56 15.58 6.63
CA ILE A 440 8.74 14.92 5.32
C ILE A 440 8.27 13.46 5.37
N ILE A 441 8.71 12.70 6.38
CA ILE A 441 8.37 11.27 6.51
C ILE A 441 6.85 11.05 6.54
N ILE A 442 6.12 11.93 7.24
CA ILE A 442 4.65 11.87 7.33
C ILE A 442 3.99 12.40 6.06
N SER A 443 4.53 13.47 5.45
CA SER A 443 3.94 14.07 4.26
C SER A 443 3.99 13.17 3.03
N ILE A 444 5.07 12.41 2.83
CA ILE A 444 5.20 11.56 1.64
C ILE A 444 4.01 10.62 1.40
N PRO A 445 3.56 9.82 2.39
CA PRO A 445 2.42 8.90 2.18
C PRO A 445 1.04 9.53 2.40
N PHE A 446 0.94 10.66 3.11
CA PHE A 446 -0.36 11.21 3.54
C PHE A 446 -0.73 12.54 2.87
N PHE A 447 0.18 13.18 2.14
CA PHE A 447 -0.15 14.44 1.48
C PHE A 447 -1.07 14.19 0.28
N ASN A 448 -2.28 14.74 0.32
CA ASN A 448 -3.27 14.73 -0.76
C ASN A 448 -3.99 16.09 -0.81
N ALA A 449 -4.73 16.37 -1.89
CA ALA A 449 -5.60 17.55 -1.97
C ALA A 449 -6.59 17.61 -0.79
N ILE A 450 -6.90 18.84 -0.33
CA ILE A 450 -7.84 19.06 0.78
C ILE A 450 -9.23 18.56 0.38
N ASN A 451 -9.89 17.87 1.31
CA ASN A 451 -11.25 17.37 1.11
C ASN A 451 -12.27 18.51 1.11
N TYR A 452 -13.24 18.42 0.20
CA TYR A 452 -14.41 19.27 0.19
C TYR A 452 -15.66 18.42 -0.11
N PRO A 453 -16.77 18.58 0.66
CA PRO A 453 -16.82 19.30 1.93
C PRO A 453 -15.91 18.65 2.97
N LEU A 454 -15.40 19.45 3.92
CA LEU A 454 -14.47 18.96 4.93
C LEU A 454 -15.17 17.89 5.80
N PHE A 455 -14.49 16.77 6.04
CA PHE A 455 -14.92 15.67 6.94
C PHE A 455 -16.17 14.88 6.54
N THR A 456 -16.83 15.18 5.42
CA THR A 456 -18.09 14.51 5.01
C THR A 456 -17.92 13.50 3.88
N VAL A 457 -16.71 13.27 3.39
CA VAL A 457 -16.50 12.49 2.16
C VAL A 457 -16.83 11.01 2.39
N THR A 458 -17.90 10.55 1.74
CA THR A 458 -18.26 9.12 1.63
C THR A 458 -17.34 8.37 0.66
N HIS A 459 -16.76 9.12 -0.29
CA HIS A 459 -15.86 8.67 -1.33
C HIS A 459 -14.39 9.01 -1.03
N SER A 460 -13.53 8.36 -1.79
CA SER A 460 -12.08 8.49 -1.68
C SER A 460 -11.59 9.92 -1.89
N ALA A 461 -10.69 10.41 -1.02
CA ALA A 461 -10.03 11.71 -1.19
C ALA A 461 -9.03 11.78 -2.38
N TYR A 462 -9.03 10.73 -3.20
CA TYR A 462 -8.16 10.51 -4.34
C TYR A 462 -8.48 11.45 -5.53
N LEU A 463 -9.73 11.88 -5.65
CA LEU A 463 -10.28 12.55 -6.83
C LEU A 463 -9.94 14.05 -6.92
N GLY A 464 -8.72 14.45 -6.54
CA GLY A 464 -8.23 15.82 -6.66
C GLY A 464 -7.37 15.97 -7.91
N SER A 465 -6.90 17.19 -8.19
CA SER A 465 -5.65 17.26 -8.93
C SER A 465 -4.56 16.75 -7.98
N PHE A 466 -3.77 15.70 -8.19
CA PHE A 466 -2.72 15.26 -7.23
C PHE A 466 -3.22 14.42 -6.03
N SER A 467 -3.08 13.11 -6.20
CA SER A 467 -3.20 12.10 -5.14
C SER A 467 -1.84 11.48 -4.80
N ALA A 468 -0.90 12.35 -4.39
CA ALA A 468 0.49 12.02 -4.09
C ALA A 468 0.61 10.80 -3.14
N GLY A 469 -0.07 10.83 -2.00
CA GLY A 469 -0.09 9.69 -1.07
C GLY A 469 -0.70 8.43 -1.69
N ALA A 470 -1.81 8.59 -2.42
CA ALA A 470 -2.53 7.46 -3.01
C ALA A 470 -1.70 6.65 -4.01
N SER A 471 -0.85 7.35 -4.78
CA SER A 471 0.07 6.71 -5.74
C SER A 471 1.00 5.66 -5.11
N MET A 472 1.18 5.71 -3.78
CA MET A 472 2.05 4.79 -3.05
C MET A 472 1.35 3.52 -2.58
N PHE A 473 0.03 3.52 -2.40
CA PHE A 473 -0.72 2.37 -1.89
C PHE A 473 -1.88 1.89 -2.79
N HIS A 474 -2.20 2.60 -3.87
CA HIS A 474 -3.15 2.14 -4.89
C HIS A 474 -2.48 1.43 -6.06
N ASN A 475 -1.33 1.93 -6.50
CA ASN A 475 -0.70 1.50 -7.74
C ASN A 475 0.71 0.93 -7.44
N ALA A 476 0.86 -0.38 -7.59
CA ALA A 476 2.12 -1.05 -7.25
C ALA A 476 3.25 -0.64 -8.21
N THR A 477 2.96 -0.56 -9.50
CA THR A 477 3.95 -0.22 -10.55
C THR A 477 4.53 1.17 -10.32
N GLN A 478 3.68 2.13 -9.93
CA GLN A 478 4.05 3.49 -9.55
C GLN A 478 4.89 3.52 -8.27
N PHE A 479 4.47 2.80 -7.23
CA PHE A 479 5.20 2.72 -5.96
C PHE A 479 6.63 2.19 -6.16
N PHE A 480 6.80 1.11 -6.91
CA PHE A 480 8.11 0.56 -7.26
C PHE A 480 8.93 1.58 -8.07
N SER A 481 8.33 2.15 -9.12
CA SER A 481 9.01 3.12 -9.98
C SER A 481 9.51 4.34 -9.21
N ILE A 482 8.72 4.90 -8.29
CA ILE A 482 9.13 6.05 -7.46
C ILE A 482 10.25 5.64 -6.50
N THR A 483 10.11 4.50 -5.83
CA THR A 483 11.09 4.00 -4.86
C THR A 483 12.46 3.77 -5.51
N ILE A 484 12.48 3.18 -6.71
CA ILE A 484 13.70 3.00 -7.49
C ILE A 484 14.21 4.37 -7.95
N GLY A 485 13.37 5.16 -8.61
CA GLY A 485 13.75 6.44 -9.19
C GLY A 485 14.31 7.45 -8.19
N ILE A 486 13.78 7.53 -6.97
CA ILE A 486 14.27 8.46 -5.94
C ILE A 486 15.71 8.13 -5.50
N THR A 487 16.07 6.84 -5.43
CA THR A 487 17.45 6.44 -5.13
C THR A 487 18.41 6.85 -6.26
N GLY A 488 17.94 6.79 -7.51
CA GLY A 488 18.66 7.31 -8.67
C GLY A 488 18.86 8.83 -8.63
N ILE A 489 17.81 9.59 -8.29
CA ILE A 489 17.88 11.05 -8.08
C ILE A 489 18.92 11.41 -7.01
N ILE A 490 18.96 10.67 -5.89
CA ILE A 490 19.94 10.89 -4.82
C ILE A 490 21.37 10.77 -5.34
N LEU A 491 21.67 9.73 -6.13
CA LEU A 491 22.98 9.54 -6.75
C LEU A 491 23.32 10.66 -7.74
N ILE A 492 22.35 11.12 -8.53
CA ILE A 492 22.53 12.23 -9.48
C ILE A 492 22.84 13.55 -8.75
N ILE A 493 22.10 13.88 -7.69
CA ILE A 493 22.36 15.08 -6.88
C ILE A 493 23.70 14.96 -6.15
N PHE A 494 24.06 13.77 -5.65
CA PHE A 494 25.37 13.53 -5.08
C PHE A 494 26.50 13.74 -6.11
N ALA A 495 26.29 13.29 -7.35
CA ALA A 495 27.25 13.49 -8.43
C ALA A 495 27.53 14.98 -8.65
N HIS A 496 26.47 15.79 -8.63
CA HIS A 496 26.58 17.24 -8.73
C HIS A 496 27.32 17.89 -7.55
N LYS A 497 26.98 17.52 -6.31
CA LYS A 497 27.44 18.22 -5.10
C LYS A 497 28.83 17.81 -4.64
N LYS A 498 29.20 16.53 -4.74
CA LYS A 498 30.38 15.98 -4.03
C LYS A 498 31.18 14.94 -4.80
N MET A 499 30.65 14.34 -5.88
CA MET A 499 31.20 13.07 -6.39
C MET A 499 31.35 12.97 -7.91
N LYS A 500 32.59 12.92 -8.39
CA LYS A 500 32.90 12.45 -9.76
C LYS A 500 32.63 10.92 -9.83
N ARG A 501 31.82 10.44 -10.80
CA ARG A 501 31.42 9.03 -11.08
C ARG A 501 30.13 8.47 -10.43
N ALA A 502 29.24 9.30 -9.86
CA ALA A 502 27.95 8.81 -9.34
C ALA A 502 26.81 8.96 -10.35
N PHE A 503 27.01 9.75 -11.40
CA PHE A 503 25.98 10.09 -12.35
C PHE A 503 25.53 8.87 -13.15
N ILE A 504 26.49 8.08 -13.65
CA ILE A 504 26.22 6.85 -14.40
C ILE A 504 25.29 5.89 -13.62
N TYR A 505 25.54 5.67 -12.33
CA TYR A 505 24.71 4.79 -11.51
C TYR A 505 23.33 5.38 -11.24
N GLY A 506 23.25 6.69 -11.03
CA GLY A 506 21.97 7.36 -10.89
C GLY A 506 21.11 7.27 -12.16
N CYS A 507 21.73 7.46 -13.33
CA CYS A 507 21.10 7.28 -14.64
C CYS A 507 20.66 5.83 -14.87
N PHE A 508 21.51 4.84 -14.52
CA PHE A 508 21.15 3.42 -14.58
C PHE A 508 19.88 3.12 -13.78
N ILE A 509 19.81 3.56 -12.53
CA ILE A 509 18.65 3.30 -11.66
C ILE A 509 17.38 3.97 -12.21
N ILE A 510 17.49 5.20 -12.73
CA ILE A 510 16.34 5.88 -13.36
C ILE A 510 15.91 5.17 -14.64
N ALA A 511 16.84 4.71 -15.48
CA ALA A 511 16.52 3.89 -16.65
C ALA A 511 15.76 2.61 -16.25
N CYS A 512 16.16 1.96 -15.14
CA CYS A 512 15.48 0.77 -14.62
C CYS A 512 14.04 1.05 -14.17
N SER A 513 13.74 2.24 -13.62
CA SER A 513 12.38 2.55 -13.14
C SER A 513 11.32 2.48 -14.24
N PHE A 514 11.72 2.72 -15.50
CA PHE A 514 10.84 2.63 -16.67
C PHE A 514 10.22 1.24 -16.86
N PHE A 515 10.93 0.16 -16.54
CA PHE A 515 10.42 -1.20 -16.68
C PHE A 515 9.29 -1.52 -15.69
N PHE A 516 9.20 -0.73 -14.60
CA PHE A 516 8.11 -0.82 -13.62
C PHE A 516 6.96 0.09 -14.04
N LYS A 517 7.24 1.38 -14.27
CA LYS A 517 6.26 2.32 -14.81
C LYS A 517 6.96 3.48 -15.54
N PRO A 518 6.49 3.87 -16.74
CA PRO A 518 7.18 4.87 -17.55
C PRO A 518 7.03 6.30 -17.03
N SER A 519 5.99 6.61 -16.26
CA SER A 519 5.64 7.97 -15.81
C SER A 519 6.78 8.68 -15.08
N PHE A 520 7.50 8.00 -14.18
CA PHE A 520 8.63 8.59 -13.46
C PHE A 520 9.78 8.91 -14.40
N TYR A 521 10.15 7.94 -15.23
CA TYR A 521 11.25 8.07 -16.19
C TYR A 521 10.97 9.22 -17.18
N ALA A 522 9.79 9.21 -17.81
CA ALA A 522 9.41 10.19 -18.82
C ALA A 522 9.36 11.62 -18.27
N LEU A 523 9.01 11.78 -16.98
CA LEU A 523 9.00 13.08 -16.33
C LEU A 523 10.41 13.56 -15.95
N VAL A 524 11.23 12.69 -15.34
CA VAL A 524 12.49 13.10 -14.70
C VAL A 524 13.64 13.21 -15.70
N VAL A 525 13.67 12.36 -16.74
CA VAL A 525 14.78 12.30 -17.70
C VAL A 525 14.98 13.60 -18.49
N PRO A 526 13.94 14.25 -19.06
CA PRO A 526 14.11 15.54 -19.72
C PRO A 526 14.75 16.59 -18.81
N VAL A 527 14.33 16.64 -17.53
CA VAL A 527 14.90 17.56 -16.55
C VAL A 527 16.37 17.24 -16.25
N ILE A 528 16.73 15.96 -16.17
CA ILE A 528 18.13 15.54 -16.03
C ILE A 528 18.96 16.01 -17.22
N PHE A 529 18.48 15.80 -18.46
CA PHE A 529 19.19 16.26 -19.65
C PHE A 529 19.41 17.78 -19.60
N ILE A 530 18.37 18.58 -19.35
CA ILE A 530 18.47 20.04 -19.28
C ILE A 530 19.51 20.48 -18.22
N PHE A 531 19.38 20.00 -16.99
CA PHE A 531 20.21 20.49 -15.88
C PHE A 531 21.66 19.98 -15.95
N TYR A 532 21.88 18.76 -16.41
CA TYR A 532 23.20 18.11 -16.34
C TYR A 532 24.01 18.23 -17.62
N THR A 533 23.39 18.55 -18.76
CA THR A 533 24.11 18.99 -19.95
C THR A 533 24.85 20.29 -19.64
N LEU A 534 24.17 21.25 -19.01
CA LEU A 534 24.71 22.56 -18.64
C LEU A 534 25.64 22.55 -17.42
N SER A 535 25.57 21.51 -16.57
CA SER A 535 26.37 21.45 -15.34
C SER A 535 27.85 21.13 -15.59
N LYS A 536 28.78 22.02 -15.25
CA LYS A 536 30.23 21.74 -15.36
C LYS A 536 30.79 20.81 -14.28
N ASN A 537 29.99 20.43 -13.28
CA ASN A 537 30.46 19.72 -12.08
C ASN A 537 30.69 18.21 -12.29
N ILE A 538 30.15 17.64 -13.37
CA ILE A 538 30.28 16.21 -13.69
C ILE A 538 31.26 16.03 -14.86
N LYS A 539 32.17 15.06 -14.73
CA LYS A 539 33.13 14.75 -15.80
C LYS A 539 32.42 14.27 -17.07
N LEU A 540 32.91 14.69 -18.24
CA LEU A 540 32.31 14.36 -19.53
C LEU A 540 32.10 12.84 -19.74
N PRO A 541 33.05 11.93 -19.43
CA PRO A 541 32.81 10.50 -19.61
C PRO A 541 31.64 9.97 -18.76
N ASP A 542 31.57 10.38 -17.49
CA ASP A 542 30.48 9.96 -16.58
C ASP A 542 29.11 10.45 -17.09
N LYS A 543 29.06 11.68 -17.63
CA LYS A 543 27.87 12.21 -18.28
C LYS A 543 27.47 11.44 -19.53
N LEU A 544 28.42 11.21 -20.44
CA LEU A 544 28.15 10.52 -21.70
C LEU A 544 27.60 9.12 -21.43
N PHE A 545 28.29 8.33 -20.60
CA PHE A 545 27.79 7.01 -20.23
C PHE A 545 26.44 7.07 -19.50
N GLY A 546 26.25 8.02 -18.57
CA GLY A 546 24.96 8.19 -17.90
C GLY A 546 23.83 8.51 -18.87
N PHE A 547 24.03 9.45 -19.80
CA PHE A 547 23.04 9.77 -20.83
C PHE A 547 22.80 8.61 -21.80
N SER A 548 23.85 7.88 -22.20
CA SER A 548 23.69 6.66 -22.99
C SER A 548 22.79 5.64 -22.28
N LEU A 549 22.98 5.44 -20.97
CA LEU A 549 22.13 4.53 -20.19
C LEU A 549 20.65 4.98 -20.14
N LEU A 550 20.39 6.29 -20.05
CA LEU A 550 19.01 6.79 -20.16
C LEU A 550 18.46 6.50 -21.56
N LEU A 551 19.22 6.72 -22.62
CA LEU A 551 18.78 6.50 -24.01
C LEU A 551 18.57 5.02 -24.37
N ILE A 552 19.21 4.07 -23.67
CA ILE A 552 18.97 2.63 -23.89
C ILE A 552 17.50 2.28 -23.70
N THR A 553 16.82 2.89 -22.74
CA THR A 553 15.42 2.58 -22.43
C THR A 553 14.45 2.86 -23.61
N PRO A 554 14.39 4.09 -24.17
CA PRO A 554 13.55 4.34 -25.35
C PRO A 554 14.05 3.59 -26.60
N LEU A 555 15.35 3.36 -26.75
CA LEU A 555 15.88 2.53 -27.84
C LEU A 555 15.37 1.09 -27.73
N PHE A 556 15.47 0.49 -26.55
CA PHE A 556 14.91 -0.84 -26.26
C PHE A 556 13.42 -0.87 -26.61
N TRP A 557 12.65 0.11 -26.14
CA TRP A 557 11.20 0.13 -26.34
C TRP A 557 10.77 0.26 -27.81
N ASN A 558 11.61 0.86 -28.67
CA ASN A 558 11.32 1.02 -30.09
C ASN A 558 11.92 -0.10 -30.96
N ILE A 559 13.14 -0.56 -30.63
CA ILE A 559 13.89 -1.52 -31.45
C ILE A 559 13.47 -2.95 -31.13
N TYR A 560 13.37 -3.32 -29.86
CA TYR A 560 13.02 -4.68 -29.43
C TYR A 560 11.71 -5.18 -30.05
N PRO A 561 10.57 -4.46 -29.97
CA PRO A 561 9.34 -4.96 -30.55
C PRO A 561 9.39 -5.02 -32.08
N LYS A 562 10.11 -4.11 -32.74
CA LYS A 562 10.31 -4.15 -34.20
C LYS A 562 11.11 -5.37 -34.62
N TYR A 563 12.19 -5.68 -33.91
CA TYR A 563 13.07 -6.80 -34.21
C TYR A 563 12.37 -8.16 -34.01
N PHE A 564 11.61 -8.30 -32.93
CA PHE A 564 10.89 -9.54 -32.60
C PHE A 564 9.44 -9.58 -33.12
N SER A 565 9.03 -8.63 -33.97
CA SER A 565 7.66 -8.53 -34.50
C SER A 565 6.56 -8.53 -33.44
N ILE A 566 6.83 -7.89 -32.29
CA ILE A 566 5.91 -7.79 -31.15
C ILE A 566 4.98 -6.59 -31.36
N LYS A 567 3.68 -6.78 -31.14
CA LYS A 567 2.72 -5.68 -31.18
C LYS A 567 3.01 -4.66 -30.07
N THR A 568 3.04 -3.38 -30.43
CA THR A 568 3.12 -2.25 -29.49
C THR A 568 1.83 -1.45 -29.53
N LEU A 569 1.23 -1.22 -28.38
CA LEU A 569 0.13 -0.27 -28.25
C LEU A 569 0.67 1.15 -28.43
N LYS A 570 0.22 1.83 -29.48
CA LYS A 570 0.38 3.27 -29.61
C LYS A 570 -0.82 3.93 -28.94
N THR A 571 -0.58 4.73 -27.91
CA THR A 571 -1.59 5.57 -27.27
C THR A 571 -1.42 6.99 -27.82
N PRO A 572 -2.29 7.45 -28.74
CA PRO A 572 -2.23 8.83 -29.19
C PRO A 572 -2.47 9.74 -28.00
N VAL A 573 -1.70 10.82 -27.92
CA VAL A 573 -1.84 11.86 -26.89
C VAL A 573 -2.60 13.02 -27.51
N GLU A 574 -3.64 13.49 -26.81
CA GLU A 574 -4.42 14.66 -27.19
C GLU A 574 -4.24 15.77 -26.14
N ILE A 575 -4.26 17.02 -26.60
CA ILE A 575 -4.22 18.19 -25.72
C ILE A 575 -5.67 18.55 -25.39
N SER A 576 -6.12 18.20 -24.18
CA SER A 576 -7.45 18.55 -23.68
C SER A 576 -7.33 19.10 -22.25
N PRO A 577 -7.23 20.43 -22.10
CA PRO A 577 -7.02 21.06 -20.80
C PRO A 577 -8.12 20.72 -19.80
N PHE A 578 -7.72 20.35 -18.59
CA PHE A 578 -8.57 20.10 -17.41
C PHE A 578 -9.55 18.94 -17.50
N GLU A 579 -9.67 18.24 -18.64
CA GLU A 579 -10.69 17.22 -18.80
C GLU A 579 -10.51 16.03 -17.85
N LEU A 580 -9.28 15.51 -17.77
CA LEU A 580 -8.93 14.44 -16.85
C LEU A 580 -9.23 14.84 -15.39
N LEU A 581 -8.98 16.11 -15.08
CA LEU A 581 -9.22 16.70 -13.77
C LEU A 581 -10.72 16.82 -13.47
N PHE A 582 -11.55 17.23 -14.45
CA PHE A 582 -13.00 17.32 -14.28
C PHE A 582 -13.68 15.97 -14.16
N ASN A 583 -13.26 14.99 -14.97
CA ASN A 583 -13.83 13.65 -14.91
C ASN A 583 -13.71 13.07 -13.50
N TYR A 584 -12.48 13.05 -12.97
CA TYR A 584 -12.24 12.47 -11.66
C TYR A 584 -12.81 13.30 -10.52
N ALA A 585 -12.69 14.62 -10.56
CA ALA A 585 -13.11 15.45 -9.43
C ALA A 585 -14.64 15.62 -9.31
N SER A 586 -15.43 15.36 -10.36
CA SER A 586 -16.86 15.70 -10.39
C SER A 586 -17.64 15.05 -9.25
N GLN A 587 -17.32 13.80 -8.93
CA GLN A 587 -17.96 13.01 -7.87
C GLN A 587 -17.69 13.55 -6.44
N ARG A 588 -16.78 14.51 -6.27
CA ARG A 588 -16.47 15.12 -4.97
C ARG A 588 -17.23 16.39 -4.68
N PHE A 589 -17.72 17.05 -5.72
CA PHE A 589 -18.32 18.37 -5.58
C PHE A 589 -19.84 18.28 -5.72
N PRO A 590 -20.59 19.13 -5.01
CA PRO A 590 -22.00 19.34 -5.27
C PRO A 590 -22.24 19.71 -6.74
N SER A 591 -23.44 19.40 -7.26
CA SER A 591 -23.81 19.70 -8.65
C SER A 591 -23.76 21.19 -8.96
N GLU A 592 -24.03 22.04 -7.98
CA GLU A 592 -23.91 23.49 -8.09
C GLU A 592 -22.48 23.93 -8.43
N ILE A 593 -21.48 23.19 -7.94
CA ILE A 593 -20.07 23.47 -8.20
C ILE A 593 -19.63 22.83 -9.51
N TYR A 594 -19.85 21.52 -9.73
CA TYR A 594 -19.33 20.87 -10.94
C TYR A 594 -20.05 21.29 -12.23
N ASN A 595 -21.29 21.78 -12.15
CA ASN A 595 -21.99 22.34 -13.32
C ASN A 595 -21.36 23.67 -13.79
N ASN A 596 -20.66 24.39 -12.92
CA ASN A 596 -19.89 25.59 -13.29
C ASN A 596 -18.40 25.25 -13.46
N LYS A 597 -17.99 24.99 -14.71
CA LYS A 597 -16.61 24.58 -15.05
C LYS A 597 -15.53 25.50 -14.47
N PHE A 598 -15.77 26.81 -14.42
CA PHE A 598 -14.77 27.78 -13.90
C PHE A 598 -14.62 27.71 -12.39
N ILE A 599 -15.75 27.70 -11.65
CA ILE A 599 -15.75 27.55 -10.19
C ILE A 599 -15.14 26.20 -9.82
N PHE A 600 -15.54 25.15 -10.52
CA PHE A 600 -15.05 23.79 -10.31
C PHE A 600 -13.53 23.69 -10.51
N ALA A 601 -13.00 24.21 -11.62
CA ALA A 601 -11.55 24.25 -11.87
C ALA A 601 -10.80 25.03 -10.79
N SER A 602 -11.33 26.22 -10.44
CA SER A 602 -10.72 27.10 -9.45
C SER A 602 -10.67 26.45 -8.07
N MET A 603 -11.75 25.82 -7.63
CA MET A 603 -11.80 25.11 -6.35
C MET A 603 -10.83 23.94 -6.30
N ILE A 604 -10.73 23.14 -7.37
CA ILE A 604 -9.78 22.01 -7.41
C ILE A 604 -8.34 22.52 -7.31
N LEU A 605 -7.98 23.56 -8.06
CA LEU A 605 -6.64 24.13 -8.02
C LEU A 605 -6.32 24.70 -6.63
N ILE A 606 -7.23 25.49 -6.05
CA ILE A 606 -7.04 26.08 -4.72
C ILE A 606 -6.88 24.98 -3.66
N LEU A 607 -7.76 23.98 -3.62
CA LEU A 607 -7.71 22.91 -2.62
C LEU A 607 -6.49 21.99 -2.79
N SER A 608 -5.94 21.88 -4.00
CA SER A 608 -4.76 21.06 -4.28
C SER A 608 -3.44 21.78 -4.00
N PHE A 609 -3.42 23.10 -4.16
CA PHE A 609 -2.22 23.94 -3.99
C PHE A 609 -2.30 24.90 -2.80
N ALA A 610 -3.27 24.73 -1.90
CA ALA A 610 -3.52 25.61 -0.76
C ALA A 610 -2.25 25.89 0.07
N ILE A 611 -1.38 24.89 0.25
CA ILE A 611 -0.13 25.03 1.01
C ILE A 611 0.82 26.10 0.45
N PHE A 612 0.73 26.42 -0.85
CA PHE A 612 1.54 27.45 -1.49
C PHE A 612 1.08 28.87 -1.16
N ILE A 613 -0.19 29.07 -0.79
CA ILE A 613 -0.75 30.38 -0.45
C ILE A 613 0.02 31.02 0.73
N PRO A 614 0.12 30.40 1.92
CA PRO A 614 0.86 31.01 3.03
C PRO A 614 2.37 31.13 2.75
N ILE A 615 2.95 30.22 1.97
CA ILE A 615 4.34 30.31 1.53
C ILE A 615 4.56 31.58 0.69
N LEU A 616 3.64 31.85 -0.25
CA LEU A 616 3.66 33.03 -1.11
C LEU A 616 3.46 34.31 -0.29
N ILE A 617 2.50 34.35 0.63
CA ILE A 617 2.27 35.51 1.50
C ILE A 617 3.53 35.83 2.31
N ASN A 618 4.18 34.82 2.92
CA ASN A 618 5.44 35.02 3.62
C ASN A 618 6.54 35.55 2.68
N PHE A 619 6.62 35.04 1.45
CA PHE A 619 7.59 35.52 0.47
C PHE A 619 7.37 36.99 0.11
N ILE A 620 6.12 37.40 -0.15
CA ILE A 620 5.77 38.80 -0.48
C ILE A 620 6.16 39.72 0.68
N ILE A 621 5.76 39.39 1.92
CA ILE A 621 6.03 40.23 3.10
C ILE A 621 7.53 40.33 3.37
N THR A 622 8.29 39.24 3.23
CA THR A 622 9.72 39.23 3.55
C THR A 622 10.60 39.81 2.45
N LYS A 623 10.19 39.73 1.17
CA LYS A 623 11.00 40.18 0.03
C LYS A 623 10.61 41.52 -0.57
N SER A 624 9.45 42.11 -0.23
CA SER A 624 9.01 43.40 -0.80
C SER A 624 10.05 44.53 -0.69
N LYS A 625 11.00 44.44 0.25
CA LYS A 625 12.08 45.43 0.44
C LYS A 625 13.32 45.26 -0.47
N SER A 626 13.44 44.21 -1.28
CA SER A 626 14.73 43.85 -1.95
C SER A 626 14.69 43.65 -3.47
N TRP A 627 13.56 43.93 -4.13
CA TRP A 627 13.37 43.59 -5.55
C TRP A 627 14.17 44.48 -6.52
N ASN A 628 14.60 45.68 -6.10
CA ASN A 628 15.16 46.68 -7.01
C ASN A 628 16.63 46.44 -7.48
N SER A 629 17.26 45.29 -7.21
CA SER A 629 18.67 45.04 -7.58
C SER A 629 18.95 43.79 -8.44
N LEU A 630 17.93 43.22 -9.07
CA LEU A 630 17.93 41.80 -9.47
C LEU A 630 18.30 41.43 -10.91
N ILE A 631 18.85 42.33 -11.73
CA ILE A 631 19.11 42.00 -13.14
C ILE A 631 20.62 42.12 -13.47
N SER A 632 21.41 41.14 -13.02
CA SER A 632 22.69 40.87 -13.66
C SER A 632 22.86 39.37 -13.90
N LEU A 633 23.33 39.00 -15.10
CA LEU A 633 23.49 37.60 -15.52
C LEU A 633 24.39 36.79 -14.57
N ASN A 634 25.40 37.43 -13.98
CA ASN A 634 26.28 36.81 -12.99
C ASN A 634 25.54 36.46 -11.68
N LYS A 635 24.60 37.31 -11.23
CA LYS A 635 23.74 36.99 -10.07
C LYS A 635 22.82 35.80 -10.37
N ILE A 636 22.25 35.72 -11.58
CA ILE A 636 21.38 34.60 -11.99
C ILE A 636 22.14 33.27 -11.96
N LYS A 637 23.37 33.23 -12.50
CA LYS A 637 24.21 32.04 -12.48
C LYS A 637 24.57 31.60 -11.06
N ASN A 638 24.86 32.55 -10.17
CA ASN A 638 25.15 32.25 -8.77
C ASN A 638 23.91 31.73 -8.02
N ILE A 639 22.73 32.30 -8.28
CA ILE A 639 21.44 31.82 -7.75
C ILE A 639 21.18 30.39 -8.25
N PHE A 640 21.36 30.12 -9.55
CA PHE A 640 21.14 28.79 -10.12
C PHE A 640 22.03 27.74 -9.46
N ASN A 641 23.33 28.02 -9.27
CA ASN A 641 24.24 27.09 -8.62
C ASN A 641 23.90 26.87 -7.13
N PHE A 642 23.50 27.93 -6.42
CA PHE A 642 23.17 27.85 -5.00
C PHE A 642 21.86 27.11 -4.73
N TYR A 643 20.83 27.35 -5.56
CA TYR A 643 19.51 26.74 -5.47
C TYR A 643 19.30 25.57 -6.45
N PHE A 644 20.38 25.01 -7.00
CA PHE A 644 20.31 24.00 -8.07
C PHE A 644 19.36 22.85 -7.73
N THR A 645 19.44 22.34 -6.50
CA THR A 645 18.61 21.21 -6.05
C THR A 645 17.13 21.61 -5.98
N GLU A 646 16.81 22.78 -5.44
CA GLU A 646 15.45 23.31 -5.37
C GLU A 646 14.86 23.53 -6.75
N ILE A 647 15.61 24.16 -7.66
CA ILE A 647 15.16 24.44 -9.02
C ILE A 647 14.95 23.11 -9.77
N PHE A 648 15.85 22.13 -9.61
CA PHE A 648 15.69 20.79 -10.20
C PHE A 648 14.36 20.13 -9.80
N PHE A 649 14.04 20.09 -8.50
CA PHE A 649 12.76 19.54 -8.02
C PHE A 649 11.56 20.40 -8.43
N ALA A 650 11.70 21.72 -8.47
CA ALA A 650 10.65 22.63 -8.93
C ALA A 650 10.32 22.43 -10.41
N THR A 651 11.32 22.23 -11.27
CA THR A 651 11.09 21.94 -12.69
C THR A 651 10.33 20.63 -12.87
N ILE A 652 10.70 19.57 -12.14
CA ILE A 652 9.96 18.29 -12.17
C ILE A 652 8.50 18.48 -11.75
N PHE A 653 8.25 19.26 -10.69
CA PHE A 653 6.92 19.57 -10.20
C PHE A 653 6.06 20.32 -11.23
N ILE A 654 6.62 21.39 -11.83
CA ILE A 654 5.92 22.20 -12.83
C ILE A 654 5.63 21.36 -14.07
N SER A 655 6.62 20.63 -14.59
CA SER A 655 6.44 19.76 -15.76
C SER A 655 5.38 18.68 -15.51
N GLY A 656 5.39 18.03 -14.35
CA GLY A 656 4.41 16.99 -14.02
C GLY A 656 2.99 17.54 -13.88
N THR A 657 2.88 18.73 -13.28
CA THR A 657 1.61 19.47 -13.16
C THR A 657 1.06 19.84 -14.53
N LEU A 658 1.88 20.42 -15.41
CA LEU A 658 1.47 20.81 -16.76
C LEU A 658 1.04 19.60 -17.60
N ILE A 659 1.79 18.50 -17.54
CA ILE A 659 1.44 17.26 -18.25
C ILE A 659 0.06 16.76 -17.83
N LYS A 660 -0.21 16.68 -16.52
CA LYS A 660 -1.51 16.25 -15.99
C LYS A 660 -2.65 17.19 -16.37
N LEU A 661 -2.40 18.50 -16.42
CA LEU A 661 -3.42 19.49 -16.72
C LEU A 661 -3.76 19.57 -18.20
N LEU A 662 -2.80 19.29 -19.09
CA LEU A 662 -2.93 19.53 -20.53
C LEU A 662 -3.15 18.25 -21.35
N LEU A 663 -2.59 17.12 -20.93
CA LEU A 663 -2.53 15.91 -21.76
C LEU A 663 -3.53 14.85 -21.31
N ILE A 664 -4.19 14.25 -22.30
CA ILE A 664 -5.06 13.08 -22.16
C ILE A 664 -4.66 11.99 -23.17
N GLU A 665 -5.07 10.76 -22.90
CA GLU A 665 -4.99 9.70 -23.90
C GLU A 665 -6.20 9.80 -24.83
N ASN A 666 -6.05 9.40 -26.10
CA ASN A 666 -7.14 9.43 -27.07
C ASN A 666 -8.06 8.18 -26.97
N ASN A 667 -9.26 8.27 -27.53
CA ASN A 667 -10.28 7.21 -27.65
C ASN A 667 -10.74 6.65 -26.29
N SER A 668 -10.97 5.33 -26.22
CA SER A 668 -11.40 4.57 -25.04
C SER A 668 -10.50 4.75 -23.81
N ARG A 669 -9.24 5.15 -24.01
CA ARG A 669 -8.27 5.35 -22.92
C ARG A 669 -8.28 6.73 -22.30
N ARG A 670 -9.10 7.66 -22.79
CA ARG A 670 -9.21 9.03 -22.28
C ARG A 670 -9.41 9.11 -20.77
N LEU A 671 -10.06 8.11 -20.19
CA LEU A 671 -10.39 8.02 -18.76
C LEU A 671 -9.45 7.08 -17.96
N HIS A 672 -8.36 6.56 -18.54
CA HIS A 672 -7.46 5.62 -17.85
C HIS A 672 -6.49 6.30 -16.86
N GLY A 673 -6.40 7.63 -16.89
CA GLY A 673 -5.72 8.37 -15.81
C GLY A 673 -4.19 8.28 -15.84
N ASN A 674 -3.55 7.88 -16.95
CA ASN A 674 -2.10 7.70 -16.99
C ASN A 674 -1.31 9.00 -16.75
N PHE A 675 -1.83 10.13 -17.20
CA PHE A 675 -1.23 11.45 -16.96
C PHE A 675 -1.41 11.94 -15.50
N GLU A 676 -2.33 11.35 -14.73
CA GLU A 676 -2.48 11.62 -13.28
C GLU A 676 -1.17 11.37 -12.53
N TRP A 677 -0.48 10.30 -12.93
CA TRP A 677 0.72 9.84 -12.27
C TRP A 677 1.88 10.81 -12.41
N PHE A 678 1.96 11.56 -13.52
CA PHE A 678 2.99 12.58 -13.74
C PHE A 678 2.84 13.71 -12.73
N GLY A 679 1.62 14.20 -12.54
CA GLY A 679 1.32 15.19 -11.52
C GLY A 679 1.68 14.69 -10.12
N SER A 680 1.26 13.47 -9.78
CA SER A 680 1.53 12.86 -8.47
C SER A 680 3.03 12.73 -8.19
N ILE A 681 3.83 12.25 -9.15
CA ILE A 681 5.29 12.17 -9.03
C ILE A 681 5.90 13.56 -8.82
N GLY A 682 5.51 14.53 -9.64
CA GLY A 682 6.00 15.90 -9.54
C GLY A 682 5.79 16.48 -8.14
N TYR A 683 4.59 16.28 -7.59
CA TYR A 683 4.24 16.77 -6.26
C TYR A 683 5.01 16.05 -5.14
N ILE A 684 5.08 14.71 -5.18
CA ILE A 684 5.79 13.90 -4.17
C ILE A 684 7.26 14.32 -4.09
N LEU A 685 7.90 14.48 -5.25
CA LEU A 685 9.31 14.88 -5.34
C LEU A 685 9.53 16.32 -4.84
N PHE A 686 8.50 17.17 -4.87
CA PHE A 686 8.57 18.55 -4.40
C PHE A 686 8.39 18.70 -2.89
N ILE A 687 7.80 17.72 -2.20
CA ILE A 687 7.52 17.79 -0.75
C ILE A 687 8.75 18.23 0.08
N PRO A 688 9.98 17.72 -0.12
CA PRO A 688 11.15 18.20 0.61
C PRO A 688 11.45 19.70 0.42
N VAL A 689 11.24 20.22 -0.79
CA VAL A 689 11.40 21.66 -1.09
C VAL A 689 10.30 22.46 -0.40
N MET A 690 9.06 21.99 -0.48
CA MET A 690 7.92 22.60 0.22
C MET A 690 8.19 22.70 1.73
N ILE A 691 8.59 21.61 2.40
CA ILE A 691 8.91 21.63 3.83
C ILE A 691 10.09 22.57 4.14
N LYS A 692 11.08 22.66 3.25
CA LYS A 692 12.16 23.66 3.38
C LYS A 692 11.63 25.09 3.33
N LEU A 693 10.69 25.39 2.44
CA LEU A 693 10.06 26.71 2.38
C LEU A 693 9.26 27.02 3.66
N ILE A 694 8.49 26.06 4.15
CA ILE A 694 7.76 26.18 5.44
C ILE A 694 8.74 26.45 6.59
N SER A 695 9.89 25.76 6.63
CA SER A 695 10.89 25.95 7.69
C SER A 695 11.50 27.36 7.74
N LYS A 696 11.35 28.15 6.68
CA LYS A 696 11.82 29.55 6.59
C LYS A 696 10.79 30.58 7.01
N ILE A 697 9.54 30.19 7.25
CA ILE A 697 8.48 31.10 7.68
C ILE A 697 8.75 31.50 9.13
N LYS A 698 9.06 32.77 9.36
CA LYS A 698 9.33 33.33 10.69
C LYS A 698 8.12 34.00 11.32
N ILE A 699 7.15 34.43 10.49
CA ILE A 699 5.95 35.13 10.94
C ILE A 699 4.98 34.10 11.55
N VAL A 700 4.78 34.17 12.87
CA VAL A 700 4.05 33.14 13.65
C VAL A 700 2.62 32.91 13.14
N PRO A 701 1.78 33.92 12.85
CA PRO A 701 0.45 33.69 12.30
C PRO A 701 0.46 32.92 10.98
N ILE A 702 1.38 33.27 10.06
CA ILE A 702 1.52 32.58 8.77
C ILE A 702 2.01 31.16 8.98
N LEU A 703 2.92 30.94 9.92
CA LEU A 703 3.41 29.60 10.25
C LEU A 703 2.29 28.71 10.81
N ILE A 704 1.45 29.23 11.72
CA ILE A 704 0.27 28.52 12.24
C ILE A 704 -0.69 28.19 11.10
N PHE A 705 -1.03 29.18 10.26
CA PHE A 705 -1.90 28.98 9.11
C PHE A 705 -1.35 27.92 8.15
N THR A 706 -0.03 27.95 7.88
CA THR A 706 0.66 26.94 7.07
C THR A 706 0.52 25.53 7.66
N PHE A 707 0.68 25.38 8.97
CA PHE A 707 0.53 24.08 9.63
C PHE A 707 -0.92 23.58 9.62
N VAL A 708 -1.90 24.47 9.75
CA VAL A 708 -3.32 24.11 9.60
C VAL A 708 -3.59 23.58 8.20
N ILE A 709 -3.14 24.30 7.16
CA ILE A 709 -3.31 23.86 5.77
C ILE A 709 -2.57 22.54 5.50
N LEU A 710 -1.34 22.39 6.00
CA LEU A 710 -0.60 21.13 5.89
C LEU A 710 -1.35 19.99 6.58
N PHE A 711 -1.89 20.21 7.78
CA PHE A 711 -2.67 19.20 8.49
C PHE A 711 -3.89 18.77 7.68
N LEU A 712 -4.61 19.68 7.03
CA LEU A 712 -5.74 19.35 6.16
C LEU A 712 -5.33 18.47 4.97
N HIS A 713 -4.18 18.75 4.34
CA HIS A 713 -3.63 17.90 3.28
C HIS A 713 -3.28 16.49 3.79
N LEU A 714 -2.65 16.39 4.96
CA LEU A 714 -2.29 15.10 5.58
C LEU A 714 -3.52 14.31 6.01
N TRP A 715 -4.53 14.99 6.55
CA TRP A 715 -5.80 14.39 6.93
C TRP A 715 -6.51 13.81 5.70
N GLY A 716 -6.45 14.50 4.56
CA GLY A 716 -6.95 13.99 3.29
C GLY A 716 -6.37 12.64 2.91
N GLY A 717 -5.05 12.46 3.00
CA GLY A 717 -4.41 11.17 2.70
C GLY A 717 -4.58 10.11 3.78
N ALA A 718 -4.64 10.49 5.05
CA ALA A 718 -4.94 9.54 6.14
C ALA A 718 -6.36 8.98 6.02
N LEU A 719 -7.37 9.84 5.78
CA LEU A 719 -8.74 9.42 5.50
C LEU A 719 -8.79 8.50 4.29
N HIS A 720 -8.02 8.83 3.26
CA HIS A 720 -7.96 8.02 2.07
C HIS A 720 -7.40 6.62 2.31
N LEU A 721 -6.28 6.51 3.03
CA LEU A 721 -5.73 5.22 3.41
C LEU A 721 -6.74 4.42 4.25
N TYR A 722 -7.45 5.09 5.17
CA TYR A 722 -8.52 4.48 5.94
C TYR A 722 -9.63 3.91 5.04
N LEU A 723 -10.14 4.71 4.10
CA LEU A 723 -11.16 4.27 3.14
C LEU A 723 -10.66 3.09 2.30
N PHE A 724 -9.44 3.14 1.79
CA PHE A 724 -8.83 2.03 1.03
C PHE A 724 -8.72 0.73 1.85
N THR A 725 -8.43 0.86 3.13
CA THR A 725 -8.17 -0.30 4.01
C THR A 725 -9.46 -0.97 4.46
N PHE A 726 -10.49 -0.17 4.82
CA PHE A 726 -11.66 -0.67 5.54
C PHE A 726 -12.99 -0.55 4.79
N LYS A 727 -13.11 0.38 3.84
CA LYS A 727 -14.30 0.47 2.98
C LYS A 727 -13.99 -0.26 1.68
N GLU A 728 -14.93 -1.08 1.22
CA GLU A 728 -14.99 -1.46 -0.19
C GLU A 728 -15.11 -0.15 -0.97
N ALA A 729 -13.98 0.38 -1.46
CA ALA A 729 -13.98 1.60 -2.25
C ALA A 729 -14.72 1.30 -3.56
N LEU A 730 -16.02 1.61 -3.55
CA LEU A 730 -16.92 1.74 -4.70
C LEU A 730 -16.30 2.66 -5.75
#